data_AF-A0A7S3NKB1-F1
#
_entry.id   AF-A0A7S3NKB1-F1
#
_cell.length_a   1.000
_cell.length_b   1.000
_cell.length_c   1.000
_cell.angle_alpha   90.00
_cell.angle_beta   90.00
_cell.angle_gamma   90.00
#
_symmetry.space_group_name_H-M   'P 1'
#
loop_
_entity.id
_entity.type
_entity.pdbx_description
1 polymer ?
#
loop_
_entity_poly.entity_id
_entity_poly.type
_entity_poly.pdbx_seq_one_letter_code
_entity_poly.pdbx_strand_id
1 'polypeptide(L)'
;MLQLSLFVFLVICQARKEEACNWCSAPAASVCNQNIQVVKEQFWTSISAATNRTYPYWRPLDQPAIDSIQSGLVILVQHGTDRNGDEYTQYMAGAVAKSGLENTYVFGPQMYFLGDTGLDSENELYWDDSENADSNWRWGGDSSALLSERISSFAVLDELVSALGNNQTKIFIAGHSAGGQVVQRFALFSQTHPDLFITANPSSVTYLDARRPLLFSSQRAYCDKECDNVTIAKTQYEFEIPIFKKCVCSATYNNYGYGLNDLNKASMYVANQSISVVRERYLHRSVRYVAGQSDVCNLRFSSCEICQMNDNDLDRSCAAELQGYCRYERLTAFSQYINSTTHALVTIPNVGHNSCGIFQSPEFIHLLKISSLTLFTKSSAYDWYCIPKRAAYCQEDDQEISTPRTKPGTVTMGGGTDVDAAFEWQISRGGSGNFLILRESGTEAYDPYLLGLGAGVAATLILNDRRASEESFVLEKVKKADAIFFAGGDQSKYVSRIKNTSLETLLKSKSINVTIGGTSAGNAIQGLYIYIGAFGSAISDECLQHPYNFRIDLGPALLKSPPLDIARVIMDDHFVTRDRMGRMLTFMARLLQDGLCTAPTVRGIGVDEATALLVDHASGVATLVGNSTAYACEASSPQVCMRGEPLTLKNISCQRLGSGDSFNLYNWNGTGYSYSLDIVRGRMLGEPYGLSNE
;
A
#
# COMPACT_ATOMS: atom_id res chain seq x y z
N MET A 1 3.38 62.04 9.36
CA MET A 1 3.80 60.63 9.43
C MET A 1 2.77 59.78 8.71
N LEU A 2 2.97 59.53 7.41
CA LEU A 2 2.36 58.41 6.67
C LEU A 2 3.06 58.37 5.32
N GLN A 3 4.21 57.71 5.29
CA GLN A 3 4.98 57.32 4.10
C GLN A 3 5.40 55.88 4.35
N LEU A 4 4.67 54.92 3.80
CA LEU A 4 5.10 53.59 3.36
C LEU A 4 3.85 52.80 2.92
N SER A 5 3.34 53.07 1.72
CA SER A 5 2.33 52.24 1.03
C SER A 5 2.18 52.73 -0.41
N LEU A 6 3.28 52.75 -1.19
CA LEU A 6 3.20 53.07 -2.63
C LEU A 6 4.43 52.55 -3.38
N PHE A 7 4.71 51.26 -3.25
CA PHE A 7 5.53 50.48 -4.19
C PHE A 7 4.96 49.07 -4.16
N VAL A 8 4.90 48.41 -5.33
CA VAL A 8 4.18 47.15 -5.61
C VAL A 8 2.72 47.36 -6.05
N PHE A 9 2.49 48.17 -7.08
CA PHE A 9 1.47 47.94 -8.11
C PHE A 9 1.87 48.77 -9.35
N LEU A 10 1.92 48.13 -10.53
CA LEU A 10 2.39 48.63 -11.83
C LEU A 10 3.92 48.77 -12.05
N VAL A 11 4.53 47.67 -12.48
CA VAL A 11 5.34 47.69 -13.71
C VAL A 11 4.72 46.67 -14.66
N ILE A 12 3.86 47.15 -15.56
CA ILE A 12 3.34 46.43 -16.72
C ILE A 12 4.24 46.78 -17.91
N CYS A 13 4.59 45.76 -18.69
CA CYS A 13 5.09 45.82 -20.07
C CYS A 13 6.33 46.68 -20.36
N GLN A 14 7.50 46.05 -20.34
CA GLN A 14 8.46 46.13 -21.46
C GLN A 14 9.60 45.11 -21.30
N ALA A 15 9.36 43.90 -21.79
CA ALA A 15 10.37 43.02 -22.38
C ALA A 15 9.64 42.02 -23.29
N ARG A 16 9.05 42.53 -24.39
CA ARG A 16 8.75 41.69 -25.55
C ARG A 16 10.04 41.57 -26.35
N LYS A 17 10.66 40.39 -26.28
CA LYS A 17 11.30 39.65 -27.38
C LYS A 17 12.08 38.50 -26.75
N GLU A 18 11.43 37.35 -26.59
CA GLU A 18 12.13 36.08 -26.76
C GLU A 18 11.43 35.35 -27.89
N GLU A 19 12.17 35.27 -28.98
CA GLU A 19 11.84 34.62 -30.23
C GLU A 19 12.08 33.11 -30.09
N ALA A 20 11.24 32.35 -30.80
CA ALA A 20 11.48 31.01 -31.34
C ALA A 20 11.61 29.83 -30.36
N CYS A 21 10.50 29.12 -30.22
CA CYS A 21 10.48 27.71 -29.83
C CYS A 21 11.15 26.88 -30.92
N ASN A 22 12.34 26.37 -30.64
CA ASN A 22 13.02 25.37 -31.47
C ASN A 22 13.44 24.19 -30.58
N TRP A 23 12.48 23.59 -29.85
CA TRP A 23 12.70 22.53 -28.84
C TRP A 23 13.64 22.85 -27.66
N CYS A 24 14.34 23.98 -27.65
CA CYS A 24 15.64 24.08 -27.00
C CYS A 24 15.95 25.47 -26.44
N SER A 25 16.68 25.48 -25.32
CA SER A 25 17.51 26.56 -24.76
C SER A 25 16.84 27.85 -24.23
N ALA A 26 16.57 27.87 -22.93
CA ALA A 26 17.40 28.71 -22.05
C ALA A 26 18.45 27.79 -21.39
N PRO A 27 19.66 28.23 -21.09
CA PRO A 27 20.94 27.51 -21.28
C PRO A 27 21.08 26.22 -20.45
N ALA A 28 20.46 25.11 -20.84
CA ALA A 28 20.62 23.83 -20.13
C ALA A 28 21.68 22.92 -20.78
N ALA A 29 21.85 22.98 -22.10
CA ALA A 29 22.91 22.23 -22.78
C ALA A 29 24.33 22.64 -22.32
N SER A 30 24.51 23.86 -21.82
CA SER A 30 25.76 24.32 -21.18
C SER A 30 25.82 24.05 -19.66
N VAL A 31 24.80 23.44 -19.06
CA VAL A 31 24.67 23.19 -17.60
C VAL A 31 24.53 21.70 -17.26
N CYS A 32 24.26 20.85 -18.26
CA CYS A 32 24.30 19.41 -18.15
C CYS A 32 25.73 18.94 -17.88
N ASN A 33 25.97 18.48 -16.66
CA ASN A 33 27.22 17.79 -16.38
C ASN A 33 27.15 16.38 -16.97
N GLN A 34 27.76 16.19 -18.13
CA GLN A 34 28.02 14.89 -18.77
C GLN A 34 29.50 14.46 -18.61
N ASN A 35 30.28 15.17 -17.80
CA ASN A 35 31.71 14.90 -17.67
C ASN A 35 32.01 13.71 -16.75
N ILE A 36 31.00 13.15 -16.10
CA ILE A 36 31.14 11.96 -15.26
C ILE A 36 31.34 10.76 -16.18
N GLN A 37 32.50 10.10 -16.05
CA GLN A 37 32.77 8.88 -16.79
C GLN A 37 31.92 7.74 -16.21
N VAL A 38 31.30 6.95 -17.09
CA VAL A 38 30.50 5.78 -16.72
C VAL A 38 31.09 4.53 -17.36
N VAL A 39 30.86 3.39 -16.73
CA VAL A 39 31.31 2.09 -17.21
C VAL A 39 30.13 1.12 -17.25
N LYS A 40 30.11 0.27 -18.28
CA LYS A 40 29.14 -0.81 -18.44
C LYS A 40 29.60 -2.01 -17.61
N GLU A 41 28.69 -2.55 -16.82
CA GLU A 41 28.88 -3.73 -15.98
C GLU A 41 27.78 -4.75 -16.27
N GLN A 42 27.99 -5.98 -15.82
CA GLN A 42 27.03 -7.07 -15.96
C GLN A 42 26.47 -7.46 -14.60
N PHE A 43 25.18 -7.77 -14.57
CA PHE A 43 24.48 -8.28 -13.41
C PHE A 43 23.98 -9.71 -13.69
N TRP A 44 24.18 -10.60 -12.72
CA TRP A 44 23.76 -11.99 -12.83
C TRP A 44 22.31 -12.15 -12.39
N THR A 45 21.43 -12.50 -13.32
CA THR A 45 19.99 -12.71 -13.08
C THR A 45 19.66 -14.17 -12.79
N SER A 46 18.42 -14.44 -12.36
CA SER A 46 17.94 -15.81 -12.10
C SER A 46 17.98 -16.73 -13.32
N ILE A 47 17.91 -16.18 -14.53
CA ILE A 47 17.99 -16.96 -15.78
C ILE A 47 19.42 -17.04 -16.34
N SER A 48 20.38 -16.33 -15.76
CA SER A 48 21.74 -16.24 -16.31
C SER A 48 22.45 -17.59 -16.36
N ALA A 49 22.24 -18.45 -15.37
CA ALA A 49 22.81 -19.80 -15.36
C ALA A 49 22.24 -20.71 -16.46
N ALA A 50 20.97 -20.51 -16.84
CA ALA A 50 20.32 -21.31 -17.88
C ALA A 50 20.66 -20.79 -19.29
N THR A 51 20.69 -19.47 -19.45
CA THR A 51 20.85 -18.82 -20.76
C THR A 51 22.30 -18.47 -21.12
N ASN A 52 23.21 -18.48 -20.13
CA ASN A 52 24.52 -17.87 -20.21
C ASN A 52 24.49 -16.36 -20.55
N ARG A 53 23.34 -15.70 -20.35
CA ARG A 53 23.15 -14.27 -20.61
C ARG A 53 23.03 -13.48 -19.32
N THR A 54 23.66 -12.31 -19.28
CA THR A 54 23.66 -11.39 -18.13
C THR A 54 22.89 -10.11 -18.45
N TYR A 55 22.53 -9.37 -17.41
CA TYR A 55 21.84 -8.10 -17.57
C TYR A 55 22.83 -6.93 -17.52
N PRO A 56 22.92 -6.11 -18.59
CA PRO A 56 23.83 -4.97 -18.59
C PRO A 56 23.27 -3.79 -17.78
N TYR A 57 24.14 -3.06 -17.10
CA TYR A 57 23.83 -1.78 -16.46
C TYR A 57 25.04 -0.84 -16.49
N TRP A 58 24.79 0.44 -16.27
CA TRP A 58 25.81 1.48 -16.20
C TRP A 58 25.98 2.00 -14.79
N ARG A 59 27.22 2.38 -14.42
CA ARG A 59 27.53 3.08 -13.17
C ARG A 59 28.62 4.15 -13.41
N PRO A 60 28.70 5.19 -12.56
CA PRO A 60 29.89 6.03 -12.52
C PRO A 60 31.16 5.20 -12.27
N LEU A 61 32.25 5.54 -12.98
CA LEU A 61 33.50 4.78 -12.97
C LEU A 61 34.09 4.63 -11.56
N ASP A 62 33.92 5.64 -10.72
CA ASP A 62 34.41 5.75 -9.34
C ASP A 62 33.51 5.07 -8.29
N GLN A 63 32.31 4.62 -8.67
CA GLN A 63 31.40 3.91 -7.78
C GLN A 63 31.60 2.39 -7.87
N PRO A 64 31.40 1.62 -6.79
CA PRO A 64 31.49 0.16 -6.84
C PRO A 64 30.34 -0.47 -7.66
N ALA A 65 30.51 -1.75 -8.03
CA ALA A 65 29.45 -2.55 -8.66
C ALA A 65 28.25 -2.75 -7.70
N ILE A 66 27.05 -2.98 -8.26
CA ILE A 66 25.80 -3.04 -7.49
C ILE A 66 25.83 -4.10 -6.38
N ASP A 67 26.45 -5.26 -6.64
CA ASP A 67 26.56 -6.38 -5.68
C ASP A 67 27.47 -6.07 -4.48
N SER A 68 28.26 -5.00 -4.55
CA SER A 68 29.16 -4.57 -3.48
C SER A 68 28.52 -3.55 -2.54
N ILE A 69 27.31 -3.07 -2.82
CA ILE A 69 26.64 -2.06 -2.00
C ILE A 69 26.07 -2.71 -0.73
N GLN A 70 26.44 -2.16 0.43
CA GLN A 70 26.00 -2.66 1.73
C GLN A 70 25.14 -1.65 2.51
N SER A 71 25.20 -0.36 2.19
CA SER A 71 24.40 0.68 2.83
C SER A 71 24.38 1.94 1.97
N GLY A 72 23.45 2.86 2.25
CA GLY A 72 23.38 4.17 1.60
C GLY A 72 22.14 4.35 0.73
N LEU A 73 22.13 5.38 -0.11
CA LEU A 73 21.06 5.61 -1.08
C LEU A 73 21.47 5.05 -2.44
N VAL A 74 20.65 4.19 -3.02
CA VAL A 74 20.81 3.72 -4.40
C VAL A 74 19.73 4.35 -5.26
N ILE A 75 20.13 4.93 -6.38
CA ILE A 75 19.22 5.48 -7.39
C ILE A 75 19.36 4.66 -8.66
N LEU A 76 18.33 3.89 -8.99
CA LEU A 76 18.19 3.23 -10.28
C LEU A 76 17.54 4.23 -11.26
N VAL A 77 18.21 4.56 -12.36
CA VAL A 77 17.72 5.54 -13.36
C VAL A 77 17.44 4.89 -14.70
N GLN A 78 16.16 4.72 -15.04
CA GLN A 78 15.73 4.12 -16.30
C GLN A 78 15.70 5.13 -17.44
N HIS A 79 16.37 4.78 -18.54
CA HIS A 79 16.45 5.58 -19.76
C HIS A 79 15.13 5.64 -20.56
N GLY A 80 15.08 6.55 -21.54
CA GLY A 80 13.98 6.73 -22.49
C GLY A 80 14.02 5.76 -23.68
N THR A 81 13.27 6.09 -24.74
CA THR A 81 13.18 5.29 -25.98
C THR A 81 14.52 5.15 -26.71
N ASP A 82 15.42 6.14 -26.55
CA ASP A 82 16.76 6.15 -27.15
C ASP A 82 17.72 5.10 -26.56
N ARG A 83 17.35 4.42 -25.47
CA ARG A 83 18.14 3.34 -24.86
C ARG A 83 19.57 3.74 -24.49
N ASN A 84 19.76 5.01 -24.09
CA ASN A 84 21.01 5.62 -23.65
C ASN A 84 21.17 5.58 -22.11
N GLY A 85 21.28 4.37 -21.54
CA GLY A 85 21.43 4.17 -20.10
C GLY A 85 22.70 4.80 -19.51
N ASP A 86 23.75 4.89 -20.31
CA ASP A 86 25.00 5.58 -20.00
C ASP A 86 24.77 7.08 -19.73
N GLU A 87 24.12 7.78 -20.65
CA GLU A 87 23.81 9.20 -20.50
C GLU A 87 22.89 9.48 -19.30
N TYR A 88 21.86 8.66 -19.10
CA TYR A 88 20.94 8.80 -17.97
C TYR A 88 21.65 8.60 -16.63
N THR A 89 22.62 7.67 -16.58
CA THR A 89 23.51 7.49 -15.42
C THR A 89 24.32 8.74 -15.17
N GLN A 90 24.89 9.37 -16.21
CA GLN A 90 25.63 10.64 -16.08
C GLN A 90 24.73 11.77 -15.58
N TYR A 91 23.52 11.90 -16.13
CA TYR A 91 22.58 12.95 -15.73
C TYR A 91 22.22 12.86 -14.25
N MET A 92 21.88 11.65 -13.77
CA MET A 92 21.53 11.42 -12.38
C MET A 92 22.74 11.56 -11.45
N ALA A 93 23.91 11.05 -11.84
CA ALA A 93 25.14 11.23 -11.06
C ALA A 93 25.50 12.72 -10.93
N GLY A 94 25.30 13.51 -11.98
CA GLY A 94 25.45 14.97 -11.93
C GLY A 94 24.45 15.65 -10.99
N ALA A 95 23.22 15.16 -10.93
CA ALA A 95 22.21 15.63 -9.98
C ALA A 95 22.59 15.30 -8.53
N VAL A 96 23.06 14.08 -8.27
CA VAL A 96 23.58 13.64 -6.96
C VAL A 96 24.76 14.51 -6.54
N ALA A 97 25.74 14.73 -7.42
CA ALA A 97 26.89 15.59 -7.14
C ALA A 97 26.47 17.04 -6.78
N LYS A 98 25.52 17.62 -7.53
CA LYS A 98 24.97 18.96 -7.24
C LYS A 98 24.12 19.00 -5.96
N SER A 99 23.53 17.87 -5.58
CA SER A 99 22.77 17.77 -4.33
C SER A 99 23.68 17.73 -3.10
N GLY A 100 24.91 17.26 -3.23
CA GLY A 100 25.79 17.03 -2.08
C GLY A 100 25.29 15.90 -1.17
N LEU A 101 24.50 14.97 -1.72
CA LEU A 101 24.16 13.73 -1.05
C LEU A 101 25.40 12.84 -1.01
N GLU A 102 25.80 12.47 0.20
CA GLU A 102 26.87 11.52 0.44
C GLU A 102 26.33 10.08 0.44
N ASN A 103 27.22 9.09 0.35
CA ASN A 103 26.87 7.66 0.37
C ASN A 103 25.71 7.31 -0.58
N THR A 104 25.74 7.89 -1.78
CA THR A 104 24.70 7.76 -2.80
C THR A 104 25.27 7.18 -4.08
N TYR A 105 24.68 6.10 -4.56
CA TYR A 105 25.12 5.31 -5.71
C TYR A 105 24.08 5.39 -6.83
N VAL A 106 24.54 5.47 -8.08
CA VAL A 106 23.69 5.63 -9.25
C VAL A 106 23.96 4.47 -10.20
N PHE A 107 22.89 3.78 -10.58
CA PHE A 107 22.95 2.72 -11.58
C PHE A 107 21.91 2.99 -12.67
N GLY A 108 22.29 2.86 -13.93
CA GLY A 108 21.39 2.93 -15.08
C GLY A 108 21.16 1.55 -15.69
N PRO A 109 20.08 0.86 -15.32
CA PRO A 109 19.67 -0.38 -15.98
C PRO A 109 19.56 -0.18 -17.50
N GLN A 110 20.17 -1.07 -18.29
CA GLN A 110 20.22 -0.95 -19.74
C GLN A 110 19.26 -1.95 -20.40
N MET A 111 18.28 -1.44 -21.14
CA MET A 111 17.34 -2.26 -21.93
C MET A 111 17.71 -2.13 -23.40
N TYR A 112 18.33 -3.17 -23.97
CA TYR A 112 18.67 -3.21 -25.38
C TYR A 112 17.56 -3.78 -26.26
N PHE A 113 17.59 -3.40 -27.53
CA PHE A 113 16.90 -4.04 -28.65
C PHE A 113 17.91 -4.67 -29.62
N LEU A 114 17.49 -5.69 -30.38
CA LEU A 114 18.36 -6.34 -31.36
C LEU A 114 18.82 -5.34 -32.45
N GLY A 115 20.14 -5.10 -32.52
CA GLY A 115 20.73 -4.16 -33.46
C GLY A 115 21.12 -2.80 -32.83
N ASP A 116 20.85 -2.60 -31.55
CA ASP A 116 21.40 -1.47 -30.82
C ASP A 116 22.93 -1.55 -30.77
N THR A 117 23.58 -0.37 -30.84
CA THR A 117 25.03 -0.29 -30.70
C THR A 117 25.45 -0.64 -29.28
N GLY A 118 26.44 -1.53 -29.15
CA GLY A 118 26.98 -1.94 -27.85
C GLY A 118 26.26 -3.11 -27.17
N LEU A 119 25.22 -3.69 -27.79
CA LEU A 119 24.64 -4.97 -27.38
C LEU A 119 25.57 -6.13 -27.76
N ASP A 120 25.91 -6.98 -26.79
CA ASP A 120 26.42 -8.33 -27.06
C ASP A 120 25.25 -9.33 -27.09
N SER A 121 24.71 -9.61 -28.28
CA SER A 121 23.52 -10.45 -28.42
C SER A 121 23.72 -11.93 -28.03
N GLU A 122 24.97 -12.36 -27.87
CA GLU A 122 25.28 -13.72 -27.41
C GLU A 122 25.17 -13.79 -25.88
N ASN A 123 25.69 -12.79 -25.17
CA ASN A 123 25.89 -12.83 -23.72
C ASN A 123 25.02 -11.86 -22.91
N GLU A 124 24.22 -11.01 -23.56
CA GLU A 124 23.38 -10.01 -22.88
C GLU A 124 21.89 -10.21 -23.16
N LEU A 125 21.09 -9.88 -22.15
CA LEU A 125 19.64 -9.81 -22.29
C LEU A 125 19.23 -8.58 -23.09
N TYR A 126 18.27 -8.77 -24.00
CA TYR A 126 17.64 -7.72 -24.78
C TYR A 126 16.14 -8.00 -24.93
N TRP A 127 15.37 -6.98 -25.26
CA TRP A 127 13.91 -7.02 -25.39
C TRP A 127 13.47 -6.63 -26.79
N ASP A 128 12.20 -6.89 -27.09
CA ASP A 128 11.54 -6.34 -28.26
C ASP A 128 11.10 -4.88 -27.97
N ASP A 129 10.86 -4.11 -29.02
CA ASP A 129 10.30 -2.74 -28.96
C ASP A 129 8.93 -2.64 -29.67
N SER A 130 8.32 -3.77 -30.00
CA SER A 130 6.97 -3.83 -30.57
C SER A 130 5.89 -3.33 -29.60
N GLU A 131 4.69 -3.02 -30.10
CA GLU A 131 3.57 -2.60 -29.23
C GLU A 131 2.92 -3.78 -28.45
N ASN A 132 3.53 -4.97 -28.46
CA ASN A 132 3.04 -6.12 -27.73
C ASN A 132 3.50 -6.08 -26.27
N ALA A 133 2.55 -6.10 -25.34
CA ALA A 133 2.83 -5.94 -23.91
C ALA A 133 3.59 -7.13 -23.28
N ASP A 134 3.59 -8.30 -23.92
CA ASP A 134 4.29 -9.50 -23.46
C ASP A 134 5.78 -9.51 -23.81
N SER A 135 6.25 -8.72 -24.78
CA SER A 135 7.66 -8.68 -25.20
C SER A 135 8.33 -7.32 -25.02
N ASN A 136 7.58 -6.23 -24.96
CA ASN A 136 8.16 -4.88 -24.87
C ASN A 136 8.49 -4.47 -23.44
N TRP A 137 9.73 -4.05 -23.25
CA TRP A 137 10.32 -3.66 -21.96
C TRP A 137 9.56 -2.54 -21.25
N ARG A 138 8.92 -1.62 -21.98
CA ARG A 138 8.11 -0.52 -21.44
C ARG A 138 6.86 -1.01 -20.70
N TRP A 139 6.45 -2.24 -20.97
CA TRP A 139 5.26 -2.89 -20.44
C TRP A 139 5.58 -3.98 -19.42
N GLY A 140 6.85 -4.19 -19.06
CA GLY A 140 7.23 -5.34 -18.25
C GLY A 140 7.30 -6.64 -19.07
N GLY A 141 7.47 -6.54 -20.39
CA GLY A 141 7.56 -7.68 -21.29
C GLY A 141 8.79 -8.55 -21.03
N ASP A 142 8.72 -9.78 -21.55
CA ASP A 142 9.73 -10.82 -21.45
C ASP A 142 10.88 -10.61 -22.45
N SER A 143 12.09 -10.94 -22.02
CA SER A 143 13.30 -10.83 -22.82
C SER A 143 13.25 -11.74 -24.06
N SER A 144 14.02 -11.38 -25.07
CA SER A 144 14.16 -12.15 -26.30
C SER A 144 15.06 -13.39 -26.09
N ALA A 145 14.46 -14.49 -25.65
CA ALA A 145 15.08 -15.83 -25.55
C ALA A 145 14.13 -16.96 -26.03
N LEU A 146 14.57 -18.23 -26.00
CA LEU A 146 13.67 -19.39 -26.19
C LEU A 146 12.57 -19.38 -25.11
N LEU A 147 11.35 -19.84 -25.43
CA LEU A 147 10.14 -19.66 -24.61
C LEU A 147 10.27 -20.08 -23.13
N SER A 148 11.14 -21.03 -22.79
CA SER A 148 11.36 -21.51 -21.42
C SER A 148 12.43 -20.76 -20.62
N GLU A 149 13.08 -19.74 -21.21
CA GLU A 149 14.27 -19.09 -20.65
C GLU A 149 14.22 -17.56 -20.75
N ARG A 150 13.01 -16.98 -20.66
CA ARG A 150 12.80 -15.53 -20.71
C ARG A 150 12.61 -14.96 -19.31
N ILE A 151 12.93 -13.67 -19.16
CA ILE A 151 12.68 -12.91 -17.93
C ILE A 151 12.00 -11.58 -18.26
N SER A 152 10.99 -11.22 -17.47
CA SER A 152 10.35 -9.91 -17.57
C SER A 152 11.35 -8.79 -17.24
N SER A 153 11.30 -7.69 -17.97
CA SER A 153 12.04 -6.46 -17.64
C SER A 153 11.73 -5.94 -16.22
N PHE A 154 10.51 -6.16 -15.72
CA PHE A 154 10.17 -5.83 -14.32
C PHE A 154 10.76 -6.84 -13.34
N ALA A 155 10.81 -8.14 -13.69
CA ALA A 155 11.48 -9.14 -12.86
C ALA A 155 12.98 -8.84 -12.71
N VAL A 156 13.65 -8.38 -13.77
CA VAL A 156 15.05 -7.92 -13.69
C VAL A 156 15.21 -6.76 -12.71
N LEU A 157 14.32 -5.77 -12.74
CA LEU A 157 14.36 -4.66 -11.79
C LEU A 157 14.10 -5.15 -10.35
N ASP A 158 13.17 -6.09 -10.13
CA ASP A 158 12.97 -6.71 -8.82
C ASP A 158 14.23 -7.45 -8.33
N GLU A 159 14.96 -8.13 -9.21
CA GLU A 159 16.22 -8.81 -8.86
C GLU A 159 17.33 -7.82 -8.49
N LEU A 160 17.47 -6.72 -9.23
CA LEU A 160 18.39 -5.63 -8.86
C LEU A 160 18.04 -5.03 -7.49
N VAL A 161 16.75 -4.76 -7.25
CA VAL A 161 16.27 -4.26 -5.94
C VAL A 161 16.53 -5.28 -4.83
N SER A 162 16.34 -6.57 -5.12
CA SER A 162 16.56 -7.65 -4.14
C SER A 162 18.03 -7.84 -3.80
N ALA A 163 18.94 -7.67 -4.76
CA ALA A 163 20.40 -7.70 -4.51
C ALA A 163 20.85 -6.59 -3.55
N LEU A 164 20.15 -5.46 -3.54
CA LEU A 164 20.37 -4.33 -2.64
C LEU A 164 19.63 -4.46 -1.29
N GLY A 165 18.79 -5.48 -1.14
CA GLY A 165 17.73 -5.61 -0.13
C GLY A 165 18.17 -5.85 1.32
N ASN A 166 19.12 -5.07 1.83
CA ASN A 166 19.41 -4.98 3.26
C ASN A 166 18.75 -3.73 3.88
N ASN A 167 18.47 -3.77 5.19
CA ASN A 167 17.78 -2.67 5.90
C ASN A 167 18.55 -1.34 5.93
N GLN A 168 19.82 -1.34 5.49
CA GLN A 168 20.70 -0.17 5.50
C GLN A 168 20.75 0.56 4.15
N THR A 169 20.11 0.00 3.12
CA THR A 169 20.06 0.58 1.77
C THR A 169 18.67 1.16 1.51
N LYS A 170 18.64 2.40 1.03
CA LYS A 170 17.45 3.09 0.53
C LYS A 170 17.45 3.07 -0.98
N ILE A 171 16.31 2.78 -1.60
CA ILE A 171 16.26 2.55 -3.05
C ILE A 171 15.26 3.50 -3.70
N PHE A 172 15.78 4.40 -4.55
CA PHE A 172 14.97 5.24 -5.42
C PHE A 172 15.02 4.68 -6.83
N ILE A 173 13.88 4.68 -7.51
CA ILE A 173 13.80 4.31 -8.92
C ILE A 173 13.22 5.50 -9.68
N ALA A 174 14.02 6.09 -10.56
CA ALA A 174 13.66 7.24 -11.37
C ALA A 174 13.64 6.86 -12.85
N GLY A 175 12.76 7.48 -13.63
CA GLY A 175 12.72 7.28 -15.07
C GLY A 175 12.13 8.49 -15.78
N HIS A 176 12.61 8.77 -16.99
CA HIS A 176 12.08 9.82 -17.85
C HIS A 176 11.59 9.26 -19.20
N SER A 177 10.55 9.87 -19.78
CA SER A 177 9.96 9.43 -21.06
C SER A 177 9.50 7.96 -21.00
N ALA A 178 9.92 7.08 -21.90
CA ALA A 178 9.66 5.64 -21.83
C ALA A 178 10.06 5.03 -20.48
N GLY A 179 11.21 5.43 -19.91
CA GLY A 179 11.63 5.00 -18.58
C GLY A 179 10.69 5.48 -17.48
N GLY A 180 10.07 6.65 -17.64
CA GLY A 180 9.01 7.12 -16.74
C GLY A 180 7.80 6.19 -16.76
N GLN A 181 7.44 5.65 -17.93
CA GLN A 181 6.37 4.67 -18.04
C GLN A 181 6.74 3.34 -17.37
N VAL A 182 7.97 2.86 -17.58
CA VAL A 182 8.51 1.68 -16.87
C VAL A 182 8.41 1.88 -15.38
N VAL A 183 8.89 3.00 -14.84
CA VAL A 183 8.87 3.25 -13.39
C VAL A 183 7.43 3.33 -12.86
N GLN A 184 6.50 3.94 -13.59
CA GLN A 184 5.09 4.03 -13.17
C GLN A 184 4.41 2.66 -13.13
N ARG A 185 4.68 1.81 -14.13
CA ARG A 185 4.11 0.46 -14.23
C ARG A 185 4.81 -0.53 -13.31
N PHE A 186 6.13 -0.44 -13.18
CA PHE A 186 6.88 -1.18 -12.18
C PHE A 186 6.39 -0.83 -10.76
N ALA A 187 6.09 0.45 -10.50
CA ALA A 187 5.47 0.88 -9.26
C ALA A 187 4.09 0.22 -9.01
N LEU A 188 3.33 -0.15 -10.04
CA LEU A 188 2.07 -0.91 -9.91
C LEU A 188 2.33 -2.39 -9.58
N PHE A 189 3.21 -3.04 -10.34
CA PHE A 189 3.30 -4.51 -10.37
C PHE A 189 4.43 -5.12 -9.52
N SER A 190 5.45 -4.35 -9.15
CA SER A 190 6.56 -4.86 -8.35
C SER A 190 6.11 -5.37 -6.99
N GLN A 191 6.70 -6.49 -6.56
CA GLN A 191 6.47 -7.07 -5.23
C GLN A 191 7.56 -6.68 -4.23
N THR A 192 8.65 -6.06 -4.69
CA THR A 192 9.71 -5.52 -3.83
C THR A 192 9.28 -4.17 -3.23
N HIS A 193 10.12 -3.59 -2.36
CA HIS A 193 9.80 -2.37 -1.62
C HIS A 193 10.82 -1.23 -1.80
N PRO A 194 11.01 -0.69 -3.02
CA PRO A 194 11.73 0.58 -3.19
C PRO A 194 11.08 1.69 -2.35
N ASP A 195 11.91 2.56 -1.75
CA ASP A 195 11.43 3.63 -0.87
C ASP A 195 10.78 4.79 -1.63
N LEU A 196 11.17 5.01 -2.89
CA LEU A 196 10.61 6.08 -3.73
C LEU A 196 10.63 5.75 -5.22
N PHE A 197 9.51 6.03 -5.89
CA PHE A 197 9.40 6.00 -7.35
C PHE A 197 9.29 7.42 -7.90
N ILE A 198 10.07 7.74 -8.94
CA ILE A 198 10.05 9.05 -9.60
C ILE A 198 9.76 8.86 -11.09
N THR A 199 8.54 9.23 -11.48
CA THR A 199 8.05 9.13 -12.87
C THR A 199 8.10 10.50 -13.51
N ALA A 200 9.04 10.71 -14.45
CA ALA A 200 9.21 11.97 -15.14
C ALA A 200 8.71 11.93 -16.60
N ASN A 201 7.90 12.92 -16.99
CA ASN A 201 7.39 13.12 -18.35
C ASN A 201 7.06 11.80 -19.11
N PRO A 202 6.29 10.85 -18.55
CA PRO A 202 5.93 9.66 -19.28
C PRO A 202 4.98 10.03 -20.43
N SER A 203 5.10 9.31 -21.54
CA SER A 203 4.18 9.49 -22.66
C SER A 203 2.75 9.12 -22.26
N SER A 204 2.55 8.03 -21.53
CA SER A 204 1.26 7.63 -20.97
C SER A 204 1.43 7.06 -19.56
N VAL A 205 0.35 7.06 -18.79
CA VAL A 205 0.30 6.44 -17.46
C VAL A 205 -0.79 5.38 -17.41
N THR A 206 -0.62 4.37 -16.57
CA THR A 206 -1.62 3.32 -16.36
C THR A 206 -2.56 3.73 -15.22
N TYR A 207 -3.82 4.00 -15.55
CA TYR A 207 -4.87 4.35 -14.59
C TYR A 207 -5.33 3.11 -13.81
N LEU A 208 -5.76 3.34 -12.56
CA LEU A 208 -6.20 2.27 -11.67
C LEU A 208 -7.58 1.74 -12.05
N ASP A 209 -8.41 2.53 -12.71
CA ASP A 209 -9.73 2.12 -13.20
C ASP A 209 -10.08 2.78 -14.54
N ALA A 210 -11.33 2.60 -14.95
CA ALA A 210 -11.87 3.05 -16.23
C ALA A 210 -12.09 4.57 -16.32
N ARG A 211 -11.91 5.34 -15.24
CA ARG A 211 -12.17 6.78 -15.27
C ARG A 211 -11.01 7.53 -15.95
N ARG A 212 -11.35 8.60 -16.66
CA ARG A 212 -10.40 9.49 -17.35
C ARG A 212 -10.80 10.95 -17.11
N PRO A 213 -9.86 11.91 -17.18
CA PRO A 213 -10.17 13.32 -17.00
C PRO A 213 -11.15 13.82 -18.05
N LEU A 214 -12.10 14.65 -17.64
CA LEU A 214 -12.93 15.44 -18.55
C LEU A 214 -12.08 16.56 -19.12
N LEU A 215 -11.68 16.41 -20.38
CA LEU A 215 -10.87 17.40 -21.10
C LEU A 215 -11.76 18.49 -21.71
N PHE A 216 -11.36 19.76 -21.57
CA PHE A 216 -12.11 20.88 -22.12
C PHE A 216 -12.03 20.90 -23.65
N SER A 217 -13.13 20.58 -24.33
CA SER A 217 -13.22 20.67 -25.79
C SER A 217 -13.54 22.11 -26.26
N SER A 218 -12.72 23.10 -25.93
CA SER A 218 -12.97 24.44 -26.44
C SER A 218 -12.39 24.58 -27.86
N GLN A 219 -13.21 24.29 -28.87
CA GLN A 219 -13.00 24.57 -30.31
C GLN A 219 -11.62 24.13 -30.87
N ARG A 220 -11.62 23.03 -31.62
CA ARG A 220 -10.50 22.37 -32.35
C ARG A 220 -9.67 23.25 -33.32
N ALA A 221 -9.72 24.57 -33.23
CA ALA A 221 -9.20 25.50 -34.22
C ALA A 221 -7.86 26.18 -33.85
N TYR A 222 -7.42 26.18 -32.59
CA TYR A 222 -6.19 26.89 -32.19
C TYR A 222 -5.41 26.16 -31.09
N CYS A 223 -4.12 25.92 -31.34
CA CYS A 223 -3.20 25.19 -30.46
C CYS A 223 -2.93 25.89 -29.12
N ASP A 224 -3.21 27.19 -29.03
CA ASP A 224 -2.90 28.03 -27.88
C ASP A 224 -3.79 27.76 -26.65
N LYS A 225 -4.68 26.76 -26.69
CA LYS A 225 -5.65 26.52 -25.61
C LYS A 225 -5.68 25.11 -25.04
N GLU A 226 -5.36 24.06 -25.80
CA GLU A 226 -5.49 22.68 -25.32
C GLU A 226 -4.24 22.19 -24.55
N CYS A 227 -3.05 22.76 -24.81
CA CYS A 227 -1.82 22.48 -24.07
C CYS A 227 -1.14 23.76 -23.55
N ASP A 228 -1.92 24.69 -23.03
CA ASP A 228 -1.39 25.88 -22.36
C ASP A 228 -0.99 25.56 -20.91
N ASN A 229 0.29 25.77 -20.57
CA ASN A 229 0.80 25.40 -19.25
C ASN A 229 0.17 26.19 -18.09
N VAL A 230 -0.24 27.44 -18.31
CA VAL A 230 -0.90 28.27 -17.30
C VAL A 230 -2.30 27.74 -17.01
N THR A 231 -3.02 27.37 -18.05
CA THR A 231 -4.36 26.79 -17.95
C THR A 231 -4.29 25.41 -17.28
N ILE A 232 -3.42 24.52 -17.76
CA ILE A 232 -3.24 23.17 -17.18
C ILE A 232 -2.96 23.24 -15.69
N ALA A 233 -2.05 24.13 -15.26
CA ALA A 233 -1.67 24.26 -13.85
C ALA A 233 -2.82 24.72 -12.92
N LYS A 234 -3.82 25.41 -13.47
CA LYS A 234 -4.98 25.93 -12.71
C LYS A 234 -6.21 25.04 -12.83
N THR A 235 -6.24 24.14 -13.81
CA THR A 235 -7.37 23.26 -14.04
C THR A 235 -7.54 22.26 -12.91
N GLN A 236 -8.77 22.15 -12.41
CA GLN A 236 -9.23 21.02 -11.60
C GLN A 236 -9.98 20.06 -12.52
N TYR A 237 -9.48 18.82 -12.64
CA TYR A 237 -10.06 17.82 -13.52
C TYR A 237 -11.13 17.01 -12.78
N GLU A 238 -12.27 16.82 -13.42
CA GLU A 238 -13.26 15.82 -13.03
C GLU A 238 -12.98 14.50 -13.78
N PHE A 239 -13.38 13.36 -13.20
CA PHE A 239 -13.04 12.04 -13.74
C PHE A 239 -14.28 11.19 -13.94
N GLU A 240 -14.51 10.74 -15.17
CA GLU A 240 -15.66 9.91 -15.54
C GLU A 240 -15.25 8.75 -16.44
N ILE A 241 -16.11 7.74 -16.53
CA ILE A 241 -15.96 6.68 -17.54
C ILE A 241 -16.38 7.28 -18.89
N PRO A 242 -15.48 7.35 -19.90
CA PRO A 242 -15.81 7.98 -21.18
C PRO A 242 -16.98 7.29 -21.89
N ILE A 243 -17.97 8.07 -22.36
CA ILE A 243 -19.13 7.58 -23.11
C ILE A 243 -18.87 7.72 -24.61
N PHE A 244 -18.64 6.60 -25.30
CA PHE A 244 -18.37 6.61 -26.74
C PHE A 244 -19.66 6.36 -27.55
N LYS A 245 -20.06 7.32 -28.41
CA LYS A 245 -21.27 7.18 -29.26
C LYS A 245 -21.05 6.26 -30.49
N LYS A 246 -19.80 6.00 -30.87
CA LYS A 246 -19.31 5.00 -31.85
C LYS A 246 -17.77 5.17 -31.93
N CYS A 247 -16.95 4.15 -31.61
CA CYS A 247 -15.52 4.04 -32.03
C CYS A 247 -14.77 2.88 -31.34
N VAL A 248 -13.73 2.35 -32.02
CA VAL A 248 -12.76 1.32 -31.59
C VAL A 248 -12.14 1.59 -30.21
N CYS A 249 -11.99 2.86 -29.84
CA CYS A 249 -11.41 3.29 -28.57
C CYS A 249 -12.17 2.80 -27.34
N SER A 250 -13.49 2.60 -27.44
CA SER A 250 -14.31 2.15 -26.30
C SER A 250 -13.92 0.77 -25.78
N ALA A 251 -13.32 -0.06 -26.62
CA ALA A 251 -12.96 -1.43 -26.28
C ALA A 251 -11.56 -1.58 -25.67
N THR A 252 -10.64 -0.63 -25.92
CA THR A 252 -9.21 -0.82 -25.61
C THR A 252 -8.58 0.28 -24.77
N TYR A 253 -9.26 1.41 -24.52
CA TYR A 253 -8.66 2.53 -23.78
C TYR A 253 -8.27 2.21 -22.32
N ASN A 254 -8.85 1.14 -21.77
CA ASN A 254 -8.57 0.68 -20.42
C ASN A 254 -7.71 -0.59 -20.37
N ASN A 255 -7.19 -1.05 -21.52
CA ASN A 255 -6.28 -2.18 -21.57
C ASN A 255 -4.93 -1.85 -20.91
N TYR A 256 -4.23 -2.91 -20.50
CA TYR A 256 -2.86 -2.83 -19.99
C TYR A 256 -1.99 -2.07 -20.98
N GLY A 257 -1.37 -1.01 -20.50
CA GLY A 257 -1.41 0.18 -21.35
C GLY A 257 -1.57 1.46 -20.55
N TYR A 258 -2.87 1.66 -20.38
CA TYR A 258 -3.54 2.89 -20.07
C TYR A 258 -4.50 2.65 -18.90
N GLY A 259 -4.88 1.39 -18.69
CA GLY A 259 -5.64 0.89 -17.54
C GLY A 259 -5.23 -0.54 -17.18
N LEU A 260 -6.11 -1.27 -16.47
CA LEU A 260 -5.82 -2.60 -15.92
C LEU A 260 -6.64 -3.74 -16.55
N ASN A 261 -7.27 -3.53 -17.71
CA ASN A 261 -7.94 -4.61 -18.46
C ASN A 261 -6.92 -5.42 -19.28
N ASP A 262 -7.32 -6.61 -19.75
CA ASP A 262 -6.53 -7.45 -20.67
C ASP A 262 -5.10 -7.78 -20.16
N LEU A 263 -4.89 -7.87 -18.85
CA LEU A 263 -3.57 -8.24 -18.28
C LEU A 263 -3.07 -9.59 -18.80
N ASN A 264 -3.96 -10.48 -19.26
CA ASN A 264 -3.62 -11.76 -19.87
C ASN A 264 -2.85 -11.65 -21.21
N LYS A 265 -2.72 -10.44 -21.77
CA LYS A 265 -1.88 -10.15 -22.94
C LYS A 265 -0.49 -9.60 -22.56
N ALA A 266 -0.22 -9.41 -21.28
CA ALA A 266 1.09 -9.00 -20.77
C ALA A 266 1.94 -10.23 -20.43
N SER A 267 3.21 -10.00 -20.05
CA SER A 267 4.07 -11.06 -19.52
C SER A 267 3.44 -11.73 -18.29
N MET A 268 3.83 -12.98 -18.00
CA MET A 268 3.30 -13.71 -16.84
C MET A 268 3.53 -12.97 -15.52
N TYR A 269 4.61 -12.18 -15.44
CA TYR A 269 4.90 -11.33 -14.29
C TYR A 269 3.75 -10.36 -13.96
N VAL A 270 3.15 -9.75 -14.99
CA VAL A 270 2.03 -8.82 -14.88
C VAL A 270 0.71 -9.58 -14.79
N ALA A 271 0.52 -10.57 -15.68
CA ALA A 271 -0.74 -11.27 -15.88
C ALA A 271 -1.21 -12.06 -14.64
N ASN A 272 -0.27 -12.57 -13.83
CA ASN A 272 -0.57 -13.42 -12.66
C ASN A 272 -0.96 -12.62 -11.40
N GLN A 273 -1.04 -11.30 -11.47
CA GLN A 273 -1.32 -10.47 -10.30
C GLN A 273 -2.80 -10.06 -10.21
N SER A 274 -3.33 -10.06 -8.99
CA SER A 274 -4.68 -9.54 -8.74
C SER A 274 -4.72 -8.02 -8.92
N ILE A 275 -5.65 -7.54 -9.74
CA ILE A 275 -5.90 -6.10 -9.94
C ILE A 275 -6.17 -5.38 -8.60
N SER A 276 -6.84 -6.03 -7.64
CA SER A 276 -7.10 -5.41 -6.33
C SER A 276 -5.82 -5.16 -5.55
N VAL A 277 -4.87 -6.10 -5.59
CA VAL A 277 -3.56 -5.99 -4.94
C VAL A 277 -2.69 -4.95 -5.64
N VAL A 278 -2.68 -4.94 -6.97
CA VAL A 278 -1.93 -3.95 -7.76
C VAL A 278 -2.40 -2.52 -7.44
N ARG A 279 -3.71 -2.31 -7.33
CA ARG A 279 -4.29 -1.01 -6.96
C ARG A 279 -3.90 -0.59 -5.56
N GLU A 280 -4.11 -1.47 -4.58
CA GLU A 280 -3.82 -1.18 -3.17
C GLU A 280 -2.34 -0.87 -2.97
N ARG A 281 -1.46 -1.68 -3.57
CA ARG A 281 -0.02 -1.51 -3.49
C ARG A 281 0.40 -0.16 -4.03
N TYR A 282 -0.13 0.23 -5.19
CA TYR A 282 0.23 1.49 -5.81
C TYR A 282 -0.17 2.69 -4.95
N LEU A 283 -1.38 2.69 -4.38
CA LEU A 283 -1.90 3.78 -3.55
C LEU A 283 -1.09 4.01 -2.26
N HIS A 284 -0.40 2.98 -1.76
CA HIS A 284 0.46 3.06 -0.58
C HIS A 284 1.95 3.27 -0.90
N ARG A 285 2.33 3.29 -2.19
CA ARG A 285 3.70 3.57 -2.59
C ARG A 285 3.98 5.07 -2.59
N SER A 286 5.22 5.41 -2.27
CA SER A 286 5.71 6.78 -2.40
C SER A 286 6.07 7.05 -3.85
N VAL A 287 5.25 7.84 -4.55
CA VAL A 287 5.48 8.18 -5.96
C VAL A 287 5.57 9.69 -6.14
N ARG A 288 6.51 10.14 -6.96
CA ARG A 288 6.66 11.54 -7.38
C ARG A 288 6.49 11.62 -8.88
N TYR A 289 5.49 12.36 -9.32
CA TYR A 289 5.28 12.67 -10.73
C TYR A 289 6.05 13.94 -11.04
N VAL A 290 7.08 13.87 -11.88
CA VAL A 290 7.88 15.03 -12.26
C VAL A 290 7.47 15.47 -13.65
N ALA A 291 6.95 16.68 -13.78
CA ALA A 291 6.43 17.20 -15.04
C ALA A 291 7.17 18.47 -15.45
N GLY A 292 7.79 18.46 -16.62
CA GLY A 292 8.32 19.67 -17.25
C GLY A 292 7.18 20.60 -17.64
N GLN A 293 7.16 21.82 -17.11
CA GLN A 293 6.09 22.78 -17.36
C GLN A 293 5.97 23.17 -18.84
N SER A 294 7.06 23.04 -19.61
CA SER A 294 7.09 23.32 -21.05
C SER A 294 6.96 22.04 -21.90
N ASP A 295 6.68 20.87 -21.31
CA ASP A 295 6.42 19.62 -22.03
C ASP A 295 4.95 19.58 -22.50
N VAL A 296 4.63 20.56 -23.35
CA VAL A 296 3.29 20.89 -23.84
C VAL A 296 3.11 20.63 -25.34
N CYS A 297 4.12 20.09 -26.02
CA CYS A 297 4.03 19.87 -27.45
C CYS A 297 3.19 18.62 -27.79
N ASN A 298 2.42 18.69 -28.88
CA ASN A 298 1.73 17.57 -29.51
C ASN A 298 1.61 17.81 -31.02
N LEU A 299 2.13 16.89 -31.84
CA LEU A 299 2.17 17.03 -33.30
C LEU A 299 0.83 17.02 -34.02
N ARG A 300 -0.27 16.69 -33.34
CA ARG A 300 -1.62 16.92 -33.84
C ARG A 300 -1.86 18.40 -34.20
N PHE A 301 -1.05 19.28 -33.62
CA PHE A 301 -1.09 20.72 -33.77
C PHE A 301 0.04 21.25 -34.68
N SER A 302 0.45 20.47 -35.69
CA SER A 302 1.60 20.74 -36.58
C SER A 302 1.58 22.10 -37.33
N SER A 303 0.45 22.81 -37.32
CA SER A 303 0.33 24.19 -37.83
C SER A 303 0.83 25.27 -36.86
N CYS A 304 1.33 24.90 -35.68
CA CYS A 304 1.65 25.84 -34.61
C CYS A 304 3.15 26.06 -34.43
N GLU A 305 3.56 27.33 -34.48
CA GLU A 305 4.94 27.79 -34.33
C GLU A 305 5.61 27.37 -33.00
N ILE A 306 4.83 26.90 -32.02
CA ILE A 306 5.34 26.38 -30.74
C ILE A 306 5.82 24.92 -30.86
N CYS A 307 5.40 24.17 -31.89
CA CYS A 307 5.79 22.78 -32.09
C CYS A 307 6.62 22.63 -33.37
N GLN A 308 7.84 23.18 -33.40
CA GLN A 308 8.67 23.24 -34.61
C GLN A 308 9.44 21.93 -34.94
N MET A 309 9.40 20.91 -34.07
CA MET A 309 9.95 19.58 -34.39
C MET A 309 9.02 18.45 -33.96
N ASN A 310 9.12 17.35 -34.70
CA ASN A 310 8.40 16.09 -34.52
C ASN A 310 8.63 15.53 -33.08
N ASP A 311 7.63 15.62 -32.19
CA ASP A 311 7.53 14.90 -30.90
C ASP A 311 7.31 13.40 -31.14
N ASN A 312 8.24 12.75 -31.84
CA ASN A 312 8.13 11.41 -32.40
C ASN A 312 7.74 10.32 -31.39
N ASP A 313 7.82 10.59 -30.08
CA ASP A 313 7.57 9.62 -28.99
C ASP A 313 6.35 9.94 -28.13
N LEU A 314 5.55 10.97 -28.46
CA LEU A 314 4.27 11.17 -27.77
C LEU A 314 3.24 10.18 -28.29
N ASP A 315 2.67 9.42 -27.37
CA ASP A 315 1.63 8.44 -27.63
C ASP A 315 0.33 9.19 -27.96
N ARG A 316 -0.09 9.06 -29.22
CA ARG A 316 -1.29 9.67 -29.79
C ARG A 316 -2.39 8.64 -30.02
N SER A 317 -2.28 7.46 -29.42
CA SER A 317 -3.38 6.52 -29.41
C SER A 317 -4.59 7.17 -28.72
N CYS A 318 -5.80 6.78 -29.13
CA CYS A 318 -7.00 7.31 -28.48
C CYS A 318 -7.00 7.04 -26.96
N ALA A 319 -6.43 5.92 -26.53
CA ALA A 319 -6.28 5.58 -25.12
C ALA A 319 -5.42 6.59 -24.34
N ALA A 320 -4.32 7.04 -24.96
CA ALA A 320 -3.42 8.04 -24.40
C ALA A 320 -4.02 9.46 -24.44
N GLU A 321 -4.67 9.84 -25.54
CA GLU A 321 -5.31 11.16 -25.68
C GLU A 321 -6.43 11.38 -24.64
N LEU A 322 -7.11 10.33 -24.20
CA LEU A 322 -8.09 10.43 -23.10
C LEU A 322 -7.47 10.80 -21.76
N GLN A 323 -6.16 10.70 -21.61
CA GLN A 323 -5.45 11.08 -20.39
C GLN A 323 -5.04 12.56 -20.39
N GLY A 324 -5.10 13.22 -21.56
CA GLY A 324 -4.59 14.57 -21.81
C GLY A 324 -3.89 14.66 -23.18
N TYR A 325 -3.74 15.89 -23.69
CA TYR A 325 -3.19 16.18 -25.00
C TYR A 325 -1.66 16.29 -25.02
N CYS A 326 -1.02 16.57 -23.89
CA CYS A 326 0.43 16.64 -23.74
C CYS A 326 0.87 16.01 -22.41
N ARG A 327 2.17 15.73 -22.24
CA ARG A 327 2.70 15.04 -21.05
C ARG A 327 2.47 15.85 -19.76
N TYR A 328 2.60 17.18 -19.83
CA TYR A 328 2.31 18.06 -18.70
C TYR A 328 0.84 17.95 -18.23
N GLU A 329 -0.12 17.95 -19.16
CA GLU A 329 -1.54 17.75 -18.84
C GLU A 329 -1.80 16.36 -18.27
N ARG A 330 -1.24 15.31 -18.90
CA ARG A 330 -1.42 13.92 -18.48
C ARG A 330 -0.98 13.69 -17.04
N LEU A 331 0.22 14.14 -16.66
CA LEU A 331 0.70 14.01 -15.29
C LEU A 331 -0.07 14.90 -14.30
N THR A 332 -0.44 16.11 -14.70
CA THR A 332 -1.23 17.01 -13.85
C THR A 332 -2.59 16.39 -13.52
N ALA A 333 -3.32 15.94 -14.53
CA ALA A 333 -4.60 15.24 -14.35
C ALA A 333 -4.42 13.93 -13.55
N PHE A 334 -3.43 13.10 -13.89
CA PHE A 334 -3.21 11.85 -13.18
C PHE A 334 -2.88 12.04 -11.69
N SER A 335 -2.12 13.08 -11.34
CA SER A 335 -1.83 13.37 -9.94
C SER A 335 -3.07 13.74 -9.13
N GLN A 336 -4.03 14.45 -9.74
CA GLN A 336 -5.33 14.76 -9.13
C GLN A 336 -6.23 13.53 -9.03
N TYR A 337 -6.17 12.63 -10.03
CA TYR A 337 -6.91 11.36 -10.03
C TYR A 337 -6.53 10.47 -8.85
N ILE A 338 -5.22 10.31 -8.58
CA ILE A 338 -4.74 9.40 -7.55
C ILE A 338 -5.13 9.89 -6.15
N ASN A 339 -5.09 11.21 -5.90
CA ASN A 339 -5.52 11.85 -4.65
C ASN A 339 -5.08 11.08 -3.38
N SER A 340 -3.79 10.78 -3.27
CA SER A 340 -3.18 10.06 -2.14
C SER A 340 -2.08 10.91 -1.50
N THR A 341 -1.94 10.83 -0.18
CA THR A 341 -0.90 11.55 0.58
C THR A 341 0.51 11.03 0.31
N THR A 342 0.66 9.82 -0.24
CA THR A 342 1.97 9.24 -0.59
C THR A 342 2.43 9.63 -2.00
N HIS A 343 1.54 10.24 -2.81
CA HIS A 343 1.82 10.68 -4.18
C HIS A 343 1.89 12.21 -4.26
N ALA A 344 2.78 12.75 -5.10
CA ALA A 344 2.85 14.19 -5.32
C ALA A 344 3.34 14.55 -6.72
N LEU A 345 2.80 15.64 -7.28
CA LEU A 345 3.28 16.27 -8.50
C LEU A 345 4.38 17.28 -8.18
N VAL A 346 5.47 17.24 -8.94
CA VAL A 346 6.57 18.21 -8.92
C VAL A 346 6.66 18.79 -10.33
N THR A 347 6.34 20.07 -10.46
CA THR A 347 6.44 20.78 -11.74
C THR A 347 7.81 21.45 -11.85
N ILE A 348 8.51 21.22 -12.96
CA ILE A 348 9.82 21.83 -13.26
C ILE A 348 9.60 23.01 -14.22
N PRO A 349 9.83 24.27 -13.78
CA PRO A 349 9.55 25.44 -14.60
C PRO A 349 10.47 25.51 -15.82
N ASN A 350 9.94 25.97 -16.95
CA ASN A 350 10.67 26.23 -18.19
C ASN A 350 11.43 25.02 -18.80
N VAL A 351 11.14 23.80 -18.37
CA VAL A 351 11.74 22.58 -18.91
C VAL A 351 10.72 21.80 -19.75
N GLY A 352 11.10 21.42 -20.96
CA GLY A 352 10.30 20.58 -21.87
C GLY A 352 10.57 19.09 -21.69
N HIS A 353 10.56 18.33 -22.78
CA HIS A 353 10.82 16.89 -22.79
C HIS A 353 12.32 16.52 -22.72
N ASN A 354 13.09 17.17 -21.83
CA ASN A 354 14.54 17.04 -21.74
C ASN A 354 14.97 16.35 -20.43
N SER A 355 15.49 15.11 -20.52
CA SER A 355 15.87 14.30 -19.36
C SER A 355 16.93 14.97 -18.47
N CYS A 356 17.98 15.54 -19.06
CA CYS A 356 19.00 16.25 -18.30
C CYS A 356 18.43 17.49 -17.59
N GLY A 357 17.64 18.29 -18.31
CA GLY A 357 16.98 19.48 -17.78
C GLY A 357 16.05 19.16 -16.62
N ILE A 358 15.36 18.02 -16.66
CA ILE A 358 14.58 17.52 -15.53
C ILE A 358 15.50 17.12 -14.37
N PHE A 359 16.40 16.16 -14.56
CA PHE A 359 17.18 15.58 -13.46
C PHE A 359 18.17 16.54 -12.81
N GLN A 360 18.74 17.48 -13.57
CA GLN A 360 19.71 18.46 -13.04
C GLN A 360 19.07 19.83 -12.73
N SER A 361 17.74 19.94 -12.75
CA SER A 361 17.03 21.16 -12.30
C SER A 361 17.17 21.37 -10.79
N PRO A 362 17.12 22.64 -10.32
CA PRO A 362 17.08 22.94 -8.89
C PRO A 362 15.95 22.23 -8.14
N GLU A 363 14.76 22.14 -8.75
CA GLU A 363 13.58 21.51 -8.17
C GLU A 363 13.75 20.00 -8.01
N PHE A 364 14.33 19.31 -8.99
CA PHE A 364 14.63 17.88 -8.89
C PHE A 364 15.74 17.60 -7.88
N ILE A 365 16.80 18.42 -7.87
CA ILE A 365 17.87 18.31 -6.86
C ILE A 365 17.31 18.52 -5.46
N HIS A 366 16.39 19.48 -5.28
CA HIS A 366 15.70 19.68 -4.02
C HIS A 366 14.82 18.47 -3.65
N LEU A 367 14.09 17.90 -4.61
CA LEU A 367 13.32 16.67 -4.42
C LEU A 367 14.19 15.51 -3.90
N LEU A 368 15.37 15.29 -4.48
CA LEU A 368 16.31 14.28 -4.02
C LEU A 368 16.76 14.53 -2.57
N LYS A 369 17.08 15.79 -2.22
CA LYS A 369 17.50 16.16 -0.86
C LYS A 369 16.40 15.95 0.17
N ILE A 370 15.20 16.46 -0.08
CA ILE A 370 14.12 16.35 0.92
C ILE A 370 13.68 14.90 1.09
N SER A 371 13.62 14.14 -0.01
CA SER A 371 13.18 12.74 0.03
C SER A 371 14.19 11.87 0.76
N SER A 372 15.49 12.09 0.52
CA SER A 372 16.55 11.41 1.26
C SER A 372 16.56 11.83 2.73
N LEU A 373 16.45 13.13 3.05
CA LEU A 373 16.36 13.58 4.45
C LEU A 373 15.18 12.94 5.19
N THR A 374 13.98 12.88 4.60
CA THR A 374 12.83 12.20 5.22
C THR A 374 13.01 10.69 5.39
N LEU A 375 13.85 10.05 4.57
CA LEU A 375 14.10 8.60 4.60
C LEU A 375 15.32 8.21 5.44
N PHE A 376 16.26 9.15 5.65
CA PHE A 376 17.43 9.00 6.53
C PHE A 376 17.20 9.62 7.92
N THR A 377 16.19 10.47 8.11
CA THR A 377 15.57 10.64 9.42
C THR A 377 14.76 9.38 9.70
N LYS A 378 15.29 8.44 10.50
CA LYS A 378 14.54 7.27 10.97
C LYS A 378 13.12 7.68 11.39
N SER A 379 12.09 7.35 10.62
CA SER A 379 10.86 6.96 11.28
C SER A 379 11.18 5.60 11.89
N SER A 380 11.22 5.54 13.22
CA SER A 380 11.47 4.29 13.91
C SER A 380 10.47 3.24 13.44
N ALA A 381 10.94 2.01 13.15
CA ALA A 381 10.04 0.92 12.73
C ALA A 381 8.96 0.66 13.80
N TYR A 382 9.31 0.94 15.06
CA TYR A 382 8.41 0.91 16.21
C TYR A 382 8.67 2.09 17.15
N ASP A 383 7.67 2.49 17.93
CA ASP A 383 7.88 3.35 19.09
C ASP A 383 7.71 2.53 20.38
N TRP A 384 8.55 2.82 21.38
CA TRP A 384 8.57 2.11 22.67
C TRP A 384 8.40 3.07 23.84
N TYR A 385 7.45 2.75 24.70
CA TYR A 385 7.14 3.48 25.92
C TYR A 385 6.98 2.48 27.07
N CYS A 386 7.43 2.85 28.26
CA CYS A 386 7.37 1.93 29.40
C CYS A 386 7.39 2.68 30.74
N ILE A 387 6.50 2.31 31.64
CA ILE A 387 6.32 2.90 32.97
C ILE A 387 6.21 1.77 34.03
N PRO A 388 6.99 1.83 35.13
CA PRO A 388 8.00 2.83 35.44
C PRO A 388 9.30 2.62 34.65
N LYS A 389 9.90 3.70 34.14
CA LYS A 389 11.09 3.65 33.26
C LYS A 389 12.30 2.86 33.79
N ARG A 390 12.40 2.66 35.11
CA ARG A 390 13.51 1.94 35.77
C ARG A 390 13.23 0.46 35.98
N ALA A 391 12.05 -0.05 35.64
CA ALA A 391 11.79 -1.48 35.71
C ALA A 391 12.71 -2.21 34.71
N ALA A 392 13.16 -3.42 35.06
CA ALA A 392 13.98 -4.29 34.23
C ALA A 392 13.22 -4.91 33.03
N TYR A 393 11.97 -4.50 32.79
CA TYR A 393 11.31 -4.73 31.51
C TYR A 393 11.44 -3.53 30.58
N CYS A 394 11.71 -2.35 31.13
CA CYS A 394 11.80 -1.09 30.40
C CYS A 394 13.19 -0.77 29.86
N GLN A 395 14.28 -1.42 30.31
CA GLN A 395 15.62 -1.14 29.81
C GLN A 395 15.88 -1.88 28.48
N GLU A 396 16.92 -1.47 27.75
CA GLU A 396 17.28 -2.07 26.46
C GLU A 396 18.08 -3.37 26.62
N ASP A 397 18.96 -3.44 27.63
CA ASP A 397 19.78 -4.61 27.97
C ASP A 397 19.33 -5.22 29.31
N ASP A 398 18.46 -6.23 29.28
CA ASP A 398 17.90 -6.79 30.52
C ASP A 398 18.09 -8.30 30.68
N GLN A 399 18.65 -8.68 31.84
CA GLN A 399 18.87 -10.05 32.31
C GLN A 399 17.57 -10.81 32.62
N GLU A 400 17.63 -12.14 32.59
CA GLU A 400 16.50 -13.01 32.91
C GLU A 400 15.99 -12.78 34.35
N ILE A 401 14.70 -12.49 34.46
CA ILE A 401 13.96 -12.47 35.73
C ILE A 401 13.03 -13.68 35.74
N SER A 402 12.87 -14.33 36.90
CA SER A 402 11.92 -15.43 37.07
C SER A 402 10.51 -14.97 36.69
N THR A 403 9.89 -15.64 35.72
CA THR A 403 8.54 -15.29 35.26
C THR A 403 7.49 -15.59 36.33
N PRO A 404 6.54 -14.66 36.59
CA PRO A 404 5.37 -14.95 37.42
C PRO A 404 4.57 -16.12 36.83
N ARG A 405 3.85 -16.86 37.67
CA ARG A 405 2.94 -17.91 37.20
C ARG A 405 1.69 -17.26 36.57
N THR A 406 1.74 -17.00 35.26
CA THR A 406 0.61 -16.45 34.51
C THR A 406 -0.55 -17.45 34.41
N LYS A 407 -1.76 -16.93 34.27
CA LYS A 407 -2.95 -17.72 33.91
C LYS A 407 -3.36 -17.36 32.48
N PRO A 408 -3.47 -18.32 31.55
CA PRO A 408 -3.99 -18.05 30.21
C PRO A 408 -5.44 -17.56 30.24
N GLY A 409 -5.81 -16.68 29.31
CA GLY A 409 -7.14 -16.07 29.23
C GLY A 409 -7.28 -15.18 28.00
N THR A 410 -8.51 -14.83 27.62
CA THR A 410 -8.77 -13.85 26.55
C THR A 410 -9.71 -12.76 27.03
N VAL A 411 -9.40 -11.49 26.75
CA VAL A 411 -10.35 -10.36 26.88
C VAL A 411 -10.82 -9.94 25.49
N THR A 412 -12.10 -10.11 25.19
CA THR A 412 -12.70 -9.64 23.93
C THR A 412 -13.59 -8.43 24.18
N MET A 413 -13.13 -7.24 23.80
CA MET A 413 -13.80 -5.96 24.10
C MET A 413 -14.34 -5.28 22.82
N GLY A 414 -15.56 -4.76 22.89
CA GLY A 414 -16.28 -4.26 21.71
C GLY A 414 -15.88 -2.87 21.22
N GLY A 415 -14.98 -2.15 21.89
CA GLY A 415 -14.63 -0.76 21.57
C GLY A 415 -15.43 0.27 22.35
N GLY A 416 -15.32 1.53 21.95
CA GLY A 416 -15.93 2.65 22.68
C GLY A 416 -15.15 2.98 23.96
N THR A 417 -15.86 3.19 25.06
CA THR A 417 -15.21 3.41 26.37
C THR A 417 -14.59 2.10 26.87
N ASP A 418 -13.35 2.16 27.36
CA ASP A 418 -12.67 1.01 27.94
C ASP A 418 -13.37 0.51 29.21
N VAL A 419 -13.28 -0.80 29.48
CA VAL A 419 -13.95 -1.45 30.63
C VAL A 419 -12.92 -1.80 31.70
N ASP A 420 -12.88 -1.03 32.80
CA ASP A 420 -11.93 -1.18 33.91
C ASP A 420 -11.85 -2.63 34.42
N ALA A 421 -12.99 -3.25 34.69
CA ALA A 421 -13.07 -4.62 35.21
C ALA A 421 -12.40 -5.66 34.29
N ALA A 422 -12.34 -5.41 32.98
CA ALA A 422 -11.66 -6.29 32.04
C ALA A 422 -10.13 -6.17 32.14
N PHE A 423 -9.63 -4.95 32.29
CA PHE A 423 -8.21 -4.71 32.52
C PHE A 423 -7.75 -5.20 33.89
N GLU A 424 -8.51 -4.92 34.96
CA GLU A 424 -8.23 -5.46 36.30
C GLU A 424 -8.15 -6.99 36.30
N TRP A 425 -9.08 -7.64 35.61
CA TRP A 425 -9.07 -9.09 35.44
C TRP A 425 -7.83 -9.57 34.68
N GLN A 426 -7.47 -8.92 33.58
CA GLN A 426 -6.28 -9.27 32.80
C GLN A 426 -4.98 -9.05 33.59
N ILE A 427 -4.86 -7.93 34.33
CA ILE A 427 -3.74 -7.63 35.23
C ILE A 427 -3.59 -8.74 36.27
N SER A 428 -4.69 -9.16 36.90
CA SER A 428 -4.68 -10.22 37.91
C SER A 428 -4.18 -11.57 37.36
N ARG A 429 -4.44 -11.85 36.08
CA ARG A 429 -3.99 -13.09 35.40
C ARG A 429 -2.54 -13.03 34.91
N GLY A 430 -2.06 -11.84 34.58
CA GLY A 430 -0.64 -11.57 34.29
C GLY A 430 0.25 -11.66 35.54
N GLY A 431 -0.31 -11.90 36.72
CA GLY A 431 0.46 -12.06 37.96
C GLY A 431 1.15 -10.78 38.42
N SER A 432 0.58 -9.60 38.11
CA SER A 432 1.18 -8.27 38.31
C SER A 432 2.52 -8.04 37.57
N GLY A 433 2.80 -8.86 36.55
CA GLY A 433 4.01 -8.77 35.73
C GLY A 433 3.96 -7.70 34.64
N ASN A 434 4.70 -7.93 33.55
CA ASN A 434 4.89 -6.99 32.46
C ASN A 434 3.64 -6.93 31.56
N PHE A 435 2.86 -5.85 31.66
CA PHE A 435 1.69 -5.63 30.82
C PHE A 435 2.08 -4.87 29.55
N LEU A 436 2.01 -5.53 28.39
CA LEU A 436 2.39 -4.97 27.10
C LEU A 436 1.16 -4.58 26.28
N ILE A 437 1.14 -3.35 25.78
CA ILE A 437 0.16 -2.85 24.83
C ILE A 437 0.78 -2.84 23.44
N LEU A 438 0.15 -3.52 22.49
CA LEU A 438 0.50 -3.47 21.08
C LEU A 438 -0.47 -2.54 20.35
N ARG A 439 0.08 -1.60 19.58
CA ARG A 439 -0.70 -0.62 18.81
C ARG A 439 -0.27 -0.56 17.35
N GLU A 440 -1.20 -0.24 16.47
CA GLU A 440 -0.90 0.12 15.08
C GLU A 440 -0.61 1.62 14.91
N SER A 441 -1.11 2.45 15.82
CA SER A 441 -0.91 3.90 15.83
C SER A 441 -1.22 4.49 17.21
N GLY A 442 -1.01 5.80 17.37
CA GLY A 442 -1.39 6.54 18.57
C GLY A 442 -0.21 6.81 19.49
N THR A 443 -0.43 6.63 20.79
CA THR A 443 0.49 7.01 21.88
C THR A 443 0.54 5.93 22.98
N GLU A 444 1.24 6.19 24.07
CA GLU A 444 1.34 5.39 25.29
C GLU A 444 0.19 5.62 26.29
N ALA A 445 -0.94 6.18 25.86
CA ALA A 445 -2.03 6.61 26.75
C ALA A 445 -2.59 5.50 27.68
N TYR A 446 -2.44 4.22 27.32
CA TYR A 446 -2.84 3.09 28.17
C TYR A 446 -1.90 2.89 29.37
N ASP A 447 -0.63 3.26 29.27
CA ASP A 447 0.37 2.99 30.31
C ASP A 447 -0.03 3.59 31.67
N PRO A 448 -0.27 4.91 31.83
CA PRO A 448 -0.66 5.48 33.12
C PRO A 448 -2.02 4.97 33.62
N TYR A 449 -2.95 4.68 32.71
CA TYR A 449 -4.27 4.15 33.05
C TYR A 449 -4.18 2.75 33.68
N LEU A 450 -3.41 1.84 33.06
CA LEU A 450 -3.20 0.49 33.57
C LEU A 450 -2.47 0.46 34.92
N LEU A 451 -1.52 1.37 35.13
CA LEU A 451 -0.89 1.54 36.44
C LEU A 451 -1.90 2.00 37.51
N GLY A 452 -2.82 2.88 37.14
CA GLY A 452 -3.93 3.30 38.01
C GLY A 452 -4.85 2.14 38.42
N LEU A 453 -5.00 1.14 37.55
CA LEU A 453 -5.76 -0.09 37.80
C LEU A 453 -4.94 -1.19 38.50
N GLY A 454 -3.68 -0.92 38.85
CA GLY A 454 -2.84 -1.83 39.64
C GLY A 454 -1.87 -2.71 38.84
N ALA A 455 -1.61 -2.41 37.56
CA ALA A 455 -0.49 -3.04 36.85
C ALA A 455 0.84 -2.66 37.52
N GLY A 456 1.76 -3.62 37.65
CA GLY A 456 3.10 -3.36 38.19
C GLY A 456 4.01 -2.61 37.20
N VAL A 457 3.94 -3.01 35.93
CA VAL A 457 4.60 -2.38 34.79
C VAL A 457 3.61 -2.33 33.63
N ALA A 458 3.52 -1.19 32.96
CA ALA A 458 2.80 -1.03 31.70
C ALA A 458 3.75 -0.48 30.63
N ALA A 459 3.70 -1.05 29.43
CA ALA A 459 4.53 -0.63 28.32
C ALA A 459 3.77 -0.66 27.01
N THR A 460 3.95 0.37 26.18
CA THR A 460 3.36 0.45 24.85
C THR A 460 4.41 0.25 23.77
N LEU A 461 4.10 -0.59 22.81
CA LEU A 461 4.86 -0.78 21.58
C LEU A 461 3.96 -0.49 20.37
N ILE A 462 4.32 0.56 19.62
CA ILE A 462 3.60 0.98 18.42
C ILE A 462 4.33 0.40 17.22
N LEU A 463 3.66 -0.44 16.42
CA LEU A 463 4.21 -1.03 15.20
C LEU A 463 3.98 -0.06 14.04
N ASN A 464 4.94 0.82 13.74
CA ASN A 464 4.75 1.85 12.70
C ASN A 464 4.70 1.26 11.29
N ASP A 465 5.49 0.21 11.05
CA ASP A 465 5.49 -0.55 9.81
C ASP A 465 5.86 -2.02 10.02
N ARG A 466 5.87 -2.81 8.94
CA ARG A 466 6.09 -4.26 8.96
C ARG A 466 7.47 -4.64 9.52
N ARG A 467 8.50 -3.80 9.39
CA ARG A 467 9.86 -4.11 9.86
C ARG A 467 9.89 -4.36 11.36
N ALA A 468 9.05 -3.67 12.14
CA ALA A 468 8.93 -3.88 13.58
C ALA A 468 8.69 -5.33 13.98
N SER A 469 7.96 -6.09 13.16
CA SER A 469 7.64 -7.49 13.42
C SER A 469 8.82 -8.45 13.27
N GLU A 470 9.96 -7.95 12.81
CA GLU A 470 11.24 -8.68 12.71
C GLU A 470 12.34 -8.07 13.58
N GLU A 471 12.07 -6.96 14.28
CA GLU A 471 13.04 -6.29 15.14
C GLU A 471 13.28 -7.11 16.43
N SER A 472 14.54 -7.40 16.73
CA SER A 472 14.93 -8.21 17.89
C SER A 472 14.42 -7.62 19.21
N PHE A 473 14.45 -6.29 19.35
CA PHE A 473 13.90 -5.59 20.51
C PHE A 473 12.41 -5.87 20.69
N VAL A 474 11.61 -5.74 19.62
CA VAL A 474 10.16 -5.97 19.64
C VAL A 474 9.86 -7.41 20.04
N LEU A 475 10.53 -8.37 19.41
CA LEU A 475 10.36 -9.79 19.68
C LEU A 475 10.70 -10.14 21.14
N GLU A 476 11.79 -9.59 21.67
CA GLU A 476 12.19 -9.84 23.07
C GLU A 476 11.21 -9.20 24.08
N LYS A 477 10.67 -8.00 23.81
CA LYS A 477 9.64 -7.40 24.67
C LYS A 477 8.35 -8.22 24.68
N VAL A 478 7.90 -8.70 23.52
CA VAL A 478 6.69 -9.54 23.42
C VAL A 478 6.89 -10.90 24.10
N LYS A 479 8.08 -11.49 23.98
CA LYS A 479 8.45 -12.76 24.62
C LYS A 479 8.37 -12.67 26.14
N LYS A 480 8.85 -11.55 26.71
CA LYS A 480 8.87 -11.27 28.17
C LYS A 480 7.56 -10.70 28.74
N ALA A 481 6.56 -10.40 27.91
CA ALA A 481 5.28 -9.89 28.38
C ALA A 481 4.47 -10.96 29.13
N ASP A 482 3.90 -10.61 30.28
CA ASP A 482 3.08 -11.50 31.12
C ASP A 482 1.58 -11.35 30.83
N ALA A 483 1.18 -10.24 30.23
CA ALA A 483 -0.11 -10.00 29.60
C ALA A 483 0.09 -9.11 28.36
N ILE A 484 -0.71 -9.33 27.32
CA ILE A 484 -0.64 -8.55 26.07
C ILE A 484 -2.02 -8.01 25.73
N PHE A 485 -2.13 -6.72 25.39
CA PHE A 485 -3.38 -6.12 24.95
C PHE A 485 -3.21 -5.41 23.60
N PHE A 486 -4.09 -5.71 22.65
CA PHE A 486 -4.14 -5.04 21.35
C PHE A 486 -5.13 -3.87 21.40
N ALA A 487 -4.63 -2.65 21.23
CA ALA A 487 -5.48 -1.47 21.21
C ALA A 487 -6.37 -1.43 19.95
N GLY A 488 -7.42 -0.62 20.01
CA GLY A 488 -8.24 -0.27 18.84
C GLY A 488 -7.44 0.50 17.77
N GLY A 489 -8.02 0.61 16.58
CA GLY A 489 -7.38 1.21 15.41
C GLY A 489 -7.93 0.60 14.13
N ASP A 490 -7.03 0.25 13.22
CA ASP A 490 -7.35 -0.42 11.95
C ASP A 490 -6.80 -1.86 11.95
N GLN A 491 -7.69 -2.86 11.94
CA GLN A 491 -7.30 -4.27 11.97
C GLN A 491 -6.55 -4.72 10.71
N SER A 492 -6.73 -4.04 9.58
CA SER A 492 -5.97 -4.33 8.35
C SER A 492 -4.48 -4.05 8.51
N LYS A 493 -4.12 -3.05 9.33
CA LYS A 493 -2.72 -2.72 9.64
C LYS A 493 -2.08 -3.72 10.58
N TYR A 494 -2.80 -4.25 11.57
CA TYR A 494 -2.30 -5.39 12.34
C TYR A 494 -2.00 -6.57 11.41
N VAL A 495 -2.91 -6.88 10.49
CA VAL A 495 -2.71 -7.97 9.52
C VAL A 495 -1.51 -7.71 8.62
N SER A 496 -1.41 -6.55 7.98
CA SER A 496 -0.32 -6.25 7.02
C SER A 496 1.06 -6.20 7.68
N ARG A 497 1.13 -5.78 8.95
CA ARG A 497 2.40 -5.67 9.69
C ARG A 497 2.81 -6.97 10.36
N ILE A 498 1.86 -7.79 10.85
CA ILE A 498 2.17 -8.98 11.67
C ILE A 498 2.13 -10.28 10.85
N LYS A 499 1.21 -10.44 9.89
CA LYS A 499 1.01 -11.73 9.21
C LYS A 499 2.27 -12.20 8.49
N ASN A 500 2.59 -13.49 8.57
CA ASN A 500 3.78 -14.16 8.06
C ASN A 500 5.10 -13.53 8.56
N THR A 501 5.22 -13.30 9.87
CA THR A 501 6.44 -12.75 10.50
C THR A 501 6.87 -13.56 11.72
N SER A 502 8.08 -13.28 12.21
CA SER A 502 8.56 -13.79 13.50
C SER A 502 7.64 -13.39 14.66
N LEU A 503 7.11 -12.17 14.63
CA LEU A 503 6.18 -11.68 15.66
C LEU A 503 4.85 -12.45 15.67
N GLU A 504 4.28 -12.82 14.52
CA GLU A 504 3.06 -13.66 14.49
C GLU A 504 3.30 -15.01 15.16
N THR A 505 4.41 -15.67 14.82
CA THR A 505 4.77 -16.97 15.39
C THR A 505 4.90 -16.88 16.90
N LEU A 506 5.56 -15.84 17.39
CA LEU A 506 5.71 -15.57 18.82
C LEU A 506 4.35 -15.29 19.48
N LEU A 507 3.52 -14.42 18.91
CA LEU A 507 2.20 -14.07 19.45
C LEU A 507 1.27 -15.27 19.55
N LYS A 508 1.26 -16.16 18.55
CA LYS A 508 0.52 -17.44 18.60
C LYS A 508 1.00 -18.36 19.72
N SER A 509 2.29 -18.34 20.04
CA SER A 509 2.82 -19.11 21.18
C SER A 509 2.46 -18.46 22.53
N LYS A 510 2.48 -17.13 22.60
CA LYS A 510 2.13 -16.36 23.80
C LYS A 510 0.64 -16.47 24.11
N SER A 511 -0.22 -16.40 23.11
CA SER A 511 -1.69 -16.43 23.27
C SER A 511 -2.23 -17.71 23.92
N ILE A 512 -1.43 -18.78 23.97
CA ILE A 512 -1.79 -20.03 24.67
C ILE A 512 -1.38 -19.99 26.15
N ASN A 513 -0.37 -19.20 26.50
CA ASN A 513 0.33 -19.26 27.79
C ASN A 513 0.09 -18.05 28.71
N VAL A 514 -0.27 -16.91 28.12
CA VAL A 514 -0.56 -15.67 28.86
C VAL A 514 -1.97 -15.19 28.57
N THR A 515 -2.47 -14.23 29.36
CA THR A 515 -3.73 -13.58 29.02
C THR A 515 -3.51 -12.54 27.92
N ILE A 516 -4.19 -12.70 26.79
CA ILE A 516 -4.21 -11.72 25.70
C ILE A 516 -5.58 -11.04 25.64
N GLY A 517 -5.61 -9.76 25.30
CA GLY A 517 -6.86 -9.04 25.12
C GLY A 517 -6.81 -8.12 23.92
N GLY A 518 -7.97 -7.59 23.56
CA GLY A 518 -8.04 -6.52 22.59
C GLY A 518 -9.40 -5.86 22.51
N THR A 519 -9.41 -4.61 22.05
CA THR A 519 -10.61 -3.80 21.86
C THR A 519 -10.76 -3.37 20.40
N SER A 520 -11.99 -3.35 19.87
CA SER A 520 -12.27 -2.94 18.48
C SER A 520 -11.39 -3.74 17.48
N ALA A 521 -10.55 -3.09 16.68
CA ALA A 521 -9.58 -3.76 15.81
C ALA A 521 -8.72 -4.84 16.50
N GLY A 522 -8.32 -4.62 17.76
CA GLY A 522 -7.59 -5.61 18.56
C GLY A 522 -8.46 -6.81 18.96
N ASN A 523 -9.78 -6.64 19.05
CA ASN A 523 -10.73 -7.73 19.26
C ASN A 523 -10.91 -8.58 18.00
N ALA A 524 -10.99 -7.95 16.83
CA ALA A 524 -11.20 -8.62 15.54
C ALA A 524 -10.13 -9.68 15.21
N ILE A 525 -8.91 -9.54 15.73
CA ILE A 525 -7.77 -10.44 15.43
C ILE A 525 -7.69 -11.70 16.32
N GLN A 526 -8.62 -11.88 17.28
CA GLN A 526 -8.51 -12.91 18.33
C GLN A 526 -9.24 -14.23 18.03
N GLY A 527 -10.16 -14.26 17.07
CA GLY A 527 -10.90 -15.46 16.68
C GLY A 527 -10.05 -16.46 15.90
N LEU A 528 -10.68 -17.51 15.34
CA LEU A 528 -10.05 -18.34 14.31
C LEU A 528 -9.96 -17.60 12.98
N TYR A 529 -11.00 -16.83 12.70
CA TYR A 529 -11.20 -16.07 11.48
C TYR A 529 -11.25 -14.58 11.78
N ILE A 530 -10.85 -13.79 10.79
CA ILE A 530 -10.88 -12.33 10.86
C ILE A 530 -11.59 -11.74 9.64
N TYR A 531 -12.34 -10.67 9.88
CA TYR A 531 -12.72 -9.69 8.88
C TYR A 531 -11.66 -8.57 8.82
N ILE A 532 -10.88 -8.53 7.74
CA ILE A 532 -9.66 -7.71 7.65
C ILE A 532 -9.99 -6.22 7.46
N GLY A 533 -11.08 -5.89 6.74
CA GLY A 533 -11.53 -4.52 6.54
C GLY A 533 -10.61 -3.67 5.66
N ALA A 534 -9.74 -4.27 4.84
CA ALA A 534 -8.76 -3.55 4.01
C ALA A 534 -9.40 -2.64 2.95
N PHE A 535 -10.68 -2.85 2.64
CA PHE A 535 -11.44 -2.08 1.64
C PHE A 535 -12.52 -1.18 2.26
N GLY A 536 -12.38 -0.85 3.54
CA GLY A 536 -13.35 -0.10 4.33
C GLY A 536 -14.43 -0.99 4.96
N SER A 537 -15.18 -0.42 5.91
CA SER A 537 -16.13 -1.19 6.73
C SER A 537 -17.28 -1.75 5.90
N ALA A 538 -17.50 -3.06 6.03
CA ALA A 538 -18.70 -3.75 5.59
C ALA A 538 -19.92 -3.28 6.39
N ILE A 539 -21.05 -3.12 5.70
CA ILE A 539 -22.33 -2.61 6.22
C ILE A 539 -23.36 -3.73 6.13
N SER A 540 -24.12 -3.96 7.20
CA SER A 540 -25.03 -5.12 7.32
C SER A 540 -26.00 -5.24 6.16
N ASP A 541 -26.76 -4.19 5.84
CA ASP A 541 -27.73 -4.23 4.74
C ASP A 541 -27.08 -4.57 3.38
N GLU A 542 -25.92 -3.98 3.09
CA GLU A 542 -25.18 -4.28 1.87
C GLU A 542 -24.70 -5.74 1.84
N CYS A 543 -24.21 -6.25 2.97
CA CYS A 543 -23.75 -7.63 3.09
C CYS A 543 -24.88 -8.64 2.87
N LEU A 544 -26.06 -8.37 3.44
CA LEU A 544 -27.24 -9.21 3.29
C LEU A 544 -27.74 -9.23 1.83
N GLN A 545 -27.76 -8.07 1.16
CA GLN A 545 -28.17 -7.97 -0.25
C GLN A 545 -27.11 -8.49 -1.23
N HIS A 546 -25.83 -8.35 -0.87
CA HIS A 546 -24.68 -8.68 -1.72
C HIS A 546 -23.62 -9.43 -0.91
N PRO A 547 -23.79 -10.74 -0.65
CA PRO A 547 -22.85 -11.51 0.17
C PRO A 547 -21.43 -11.61 -0.42
N TYR A 548 -21.25 -11.26 -1.71
CA TYR A 548 -19.94 -11.13 -2.40
C TYR A 548 -19.50 -9.68 -2.66
N ASN A 549 -19.96 -8.75 -1.81
CA ASN A 549 -19.46 -7.38 -1.77
C ASN A 549 -17.93 -7.37 -1.59
N PHE A 550 -17.23 -6.50 -2.32
CA PHE A 550 -15.77 -6.39 -2.32
C PHE A 550 -15.20 -5.93 -0.97
N ARG A 551 -16.02 -5.32 -0.11
CA ARG A 551 -15.65 -4.93 1.26
C ARG A 551 -15.55 -6.10 2.23
N ILE A 552 -15.92 -7.32 1.81
CA ILE A 552 -15.85 -8.54 2.64
C ILE A 552 -14.57 -9.30 2.30
N ASP A 553 -13.56 -9.13 3.14
CA ASP A 553 -12.24 -9.77 3.06
C ASP A 553 -11.99 -10.61 4.32
N LEU A 554 -12.17 -11.92 4.17
CA LEU A 554 -12.07 -12.88 5.27
C LEU A 554 -10.76 -13.66 5.19
N GLY A 555 -10.21 -14.02 6.33
CA GLY A 555 -9.01 -14.83 6.39
C GLY A 555 -8.79 -15.49 7.75
N PRO A 556 -7.70 -16.28 7.89
CA PRO A 556 -7.27 -16.76 9.20
C PRO A 556 -6.79 -15.58 10.05
N ALA A 557 -7.12 -15.61 11.33
CA ALA A 557 -6.70 -14.60 12.29
C ALA A 557 -5.21 -14.72 12.67
N LEU A 558 -4.69 -13.73 13.40
CA LEU A 558 -3.27 -13.61 13.74
C LEU A 558 -2.88 -14.39 15.00
N LEU A 559 -3.82 -14.62 15.89
CA LEU A 559 -3.57 -15.22 17.21
C LEU A 559 -4.02 -16.68 17.26
N LYS A 560 -3.66 -17.36 18.34
CA LYS A 560 -4.16 -18.70 18.66
C LYS A 560 -4.75 -18.72 20.05
N SER A 561 -6.06 -18.51 20.17
CA SER A 561 -6.81 -18.50 21.43
C SER A 561 -7.66 -19.78 21.51
N PRO A 562 -7.19 -20.86 22.17
CA PRO A 562 -7.79 -22.19 22.07
C PRO A 562 -9.32 -22.25 22.25
N PRO A 563 -9.97 -21.59 23.22
CA PRO A 563 -11.43 -21.69 23.31
C PRO A 563 -12.15 -21.00 22.13
N LEU A 564 -11.58 -19.94 21.55
CA LEU A 564 -12.13 -19.25 20.38
C LEU A 564 -11.81 -19.99 19.07
N ASP A 565 -10.60 -20.53 18.94
CA ASP A 565 -10.16 -21.25 17.75
C ASP A 565 -10.85 -22.60 17.61
N ILE A 566 -10.95 -23.35 18.72
CA ILE A 566 -11.66 -24.64 18.76
C ILE A 566 -13.15 -24.42 18.48
N ALA A 567 -13.72 -23.31 18.99
CA ALA A 567 -15.07 -22.90 18.66
C ALA A 567 -15.20 -22.28 17.25
N ARG A 568 -14.12 -22.13 16.48
CA ARG A 568 -14.12 -21.61 15.10
C ARG A 568 -14.80 -20.25 14.97
N VAL A 569 -14.48 -19.36 15.91
CA VAL A 569 -15.17 -18.07 16.04
C VAL A 569 -14.63 -17.05 15.03
N ILE A 570 -15.52 -16.28 14.41
CA ILE A 570 -15.23 -14.96 13.87
C ILE A 570 -15.71 -13.88 14.85
N MET A 571 -14.87 -12.88 15.12
CA MET A 571 -15.19 -11.78 16.03
C MET A 571 -15.78 -10.59 15.27
N ASP A 572 -16.69 -9.86 15.93
CA ASP A 572 -17.16 -8.54 15.50
C ASP A 572 -17.27 -7.61 16.74
N ASP A 573 -17.14 -6.30 16.51
CA ASP A 573 -17.01 -5.25 17.52
C ASP A 573 -17.99 -4.10 17.22
N HIS A 574 -18.15 -3.14 18.14
CA HIS A 574 -19.12 -2.04 18.05
C HIS A 574 -20.52 -2.52 17.62
N PHE A 575 -20.91 -3.69 18.12
CA PHE A 575 -21.76 -4.61 17.39
C PHE A 575 -23.23 -4.14 17.27
N VAL A 576 -23.82 -3.66 18.36
CA VAL A 576 -25.18 -3.08 18.34
C VAL A 576 -25.09 -1.64 17.86
N THR A 577 -24.11 -0.90 18.39
CA THR A 577 -23.90 0.53 18.13
C THR A 577 -23.80 0.86 16.63
N ARG A 578 -23.28 -0.08 15.82
CA ARG A 578 -23.10 0.10 14.37
C ARG A 578 -23.95 -0.86 13.52
N ASP A 579 -24.95 -1.50 14.10
CA ASP A 579 -25.84 -2.45 13.43
C ASP A 579 -25.09 -3.52 12.63
N ARG A 580 -24.33 -4.38 13.31
CA ARG A 580 -23.38 -5.34 12.69
C ARG A 580 -23.84 -6.81 12.70
N MET A 581 -25.08 -7.09 13.09
CA MET A 581 -25.61 -8.46 13.04
C MET A 581 -25.62 -9.01 11.61
N GLY A 582 -26.15 -8.24 10.65
CA GLY A 582 -26.25 -8.70 9.26
C GLY A 582 -24.90 -8.98 8.61
N ARG A 583 -23.88 -8.15 8.87
CA ARG A 583 -22.53 -8.38 8.31
C ARG A 583 -21.85 -9.60 8.93
N MET A 584 -21.93 -9.79 10.26
CA MET A 584 -21.30 -10.94 10.93
C MET A 584 -21.91 -12.26 10.44
N LEU A 585 -23.24 -12.32 10.33
CA LEU A 585 -23.93 -13.50 9.80
C LEU A 585 -23.59 -13.74 8.32
N THR A 586 -23.36 -12.69 7.53
CA THR A 586 -22.87 -12.81 6.16
C THR A 586 -21.44 -13.36 6.13
N PHE A 587 -20.56 -12.93 7.04
CA PHE A 587 -19.20 -13.47 7.13
C PHE A 587 -19.24 -14.96 7.47
N MET A 588 -20.06 -15.36 8.44
CA MET A 588 -20.30 -16.76 8.78
C MET A 588 -20.76 -17.58 7.57
N ALA A 589 -21.75 -17.08 6.82
CA ALA A 589 -22.20 -17.74 5.59
C ALA A 589 -21.07 -17.91 4.56
N ARG A 590 -20.26 -16.87 4.35
CA ARG A 590 -19.12 -16.89 3.42
C ARG A 590 -18.02 -17.83 3.86
N LEU A 591 -17.70 -17.91 5.16
CA LEU A 591 -16.70 -18.85 5.68
C LEU A 591 -17.06 -20.30 5.34
N LEU A 592 -18.33 -20.68 5.49
CA LEU A 592 -18.81 -22.01 5.13
C LEU A 592 -18.88 -22.21 3.61
N GLN A 593 -19.46 -21.25 2.89
CA GLN A 593 -19.69 -21.35 1.45
C GLN A 593 -18.40 -21.39 0.63
N ASP A 594 -17.39 -20.60 1.02
CA ASP A 594 -16.11 -20.50 0.32
C ASP A 594 -15.11 -21.58 0.77
N GLY A 595 -15.49 -22.45 1.71
CA GLY A 595 -14.65 -23.54 2.20
C GLY A 595 -13.52 -23.12 3.14
N LEU A 596 -13.56 -21.89 3.68
CA LEU A 596 -12.63 -21.44 4.73
C LEU A 596 -12.91 -22.13 6.08
N CYS A 597 -14.18 -22.47 6.33
CA CYS A 597 -14.61 -23.35 7.40
C CYS A 597 -15.16 -24.64 6.78
N THR A 598 -14.44 -25.74 6.99
CA THR A 598 -14.83 -27.07 6.50
C THR A 598 -15.71 -27.85 7.47
N ALA A 599 -15.99 -27.29 8.64
CA ALA A 599 -16.82 -27.92 9.63
C ALA A 599 -18.33 -27.66 9.41
N PRO A 600 -19.25 -28.48 9.97
CA PRO A 600 -20.68 -28.37 9.69
C PRO A 600 -21.34 -27.05 10.13
N THR A 601 -20.74 -26.38 11.12
CA THR A 601 -21.21 -25.09 11.62
C THR A 601 -20.02 -24.13 11.80
N VAL A 602 -20.31 -22.84 11.75
CA VAL A 602 -19.38 -21.77 12.12
C VAL A 602 -20.03 -20.90 13.19
N ARG A 603 -19.22 -20.19 13.96
CA ARG A 603 -19.67 -19.39 15.10
C ARG A 603 -19.19 -17.95 14.99
N GLY A 604 -20.01 -17.02 15.44
CA GLY A 604 -19.71 -15.60 15.49
C GLY A 604 -19.91 -15.06 16.89
N ILE A 605 -19.03 -14.17 17.34
CA ILE A 605 -19.21 -13.42 18.57
C ILE A 605 -19.13 -11.92 18.27
N GLY A 606 -20.25 -11.23 18.49
CA GLY A 606 -20.34 -9.78 18.40
C GLY A 606 -20.35 -9.14 19.78
N VAL A 607 -19.42 -8.23 20.06
CA VAL A 607 -19.34 -7.50 21.33
C VAL A 607 -19.64 -6.01 21.10
N ASP A 608 -20.58 -5.44 21.85
CA ASP A 608 -20.92 -4.03 21.72
C ASP A 608 -19.97 -3.10 22.49
N GLU A 609 -20.07 -1.79 22.23
CA GLU A 609 -19.24 -0.79 22.91
C GLU A 609 -19.39 -0.86 24.44
N ALA A 610 -18.34 -0.43 25.15
CA ALA A 610 -18.27 -0.42 26.62
C ALA A 610 -18.59 -1.76 27.28
N THR A 611 -18.26 -2.87 26.60
CA THR A 611 -18.56 -4.24 27.01
C THR A 611 -17.39 -5.16 26.66
N ALA A 612 -17.13 -6.15 27.51
CA ALA A 612 -16.11 -7.17 27.29
C ALA A 612 -16.56 -8.55 27.75
N LEU A 613 -16.02 -9.59 27.12
CA LEU A 613 -16.08 -10.96 27.62
C LEU A 613 -14.72 -11.38 28.19
N LEU A 614 -14.74 -11.94 29.39
CA LEU A 614 -13.58 -12.44 30.11
C LEU A 614 -13.53 -13.97 29.95
N VAL A 615 -12.70 -14.45 29.03
CA VAL A 615 -12.65 -15.86 28.62
C VAL A 615 -11.56 -16.59 29.40
N ASP A 616 -11.96 -17.45 30.33
CA ASP A 616 -11.03 -18.37 31.00
C ASP A 616 -10.70 -19.56 30.09
N HIS A 617 -9.42 -19.73 29.74
CA HIS A 617 -9.00 -20.81 28.82
C HIS A 617 -9.18 -22.22 29.39
N ALA A 618 -9.06 -22.39 30.71
CA ALA A 618 -9.14 -23.71 31.34
C ALA A 618 -10.56 -24.27 31.33
N SER A 619 -11.54 -23.42 31.67
CA SER A 619 -12.96 -23.78 31.72
C SER A 619 -13.71 -23.52 30.41
N GLY A 620 -13.18 -22.65 29.55
CA GLY A 620 -13.85 -22.15 28.34
C GLY A 620 -15.00 -21.18 28.63
N VAL A 621 -15.19 -20.77 29.88
CA VAL A 621 -16.26 -19.87 30.30
C VAL A 621 -15.86 -18.43 30.03
N ALA A 622 -16.69 -17.73 29.25
CA ALA A 622 -16.66 -16.30 29.01
C ALA A 622 -17.69 -15.62 29.93
N THR A 623 -17.25 -14.66 30.75
CA THR A 623 -18.16 -13.86 31.60
C THR A 623 -18.27 -12.44 31.06
N LEU A 624 -19.50 -11.92 30.92
CA LEU A 624 -19.72 -10.56 30.43
C LEU A 624 -19.56 -9.52 31.54
N VAL A 625 -18.78 -8.47 31.25
CA VAL A 625 -18.65 -7.26 32.06
C VAL A 625 -18.85 -6.02 31.20
N GLY A 626 -19.28 -4.91 31.83
CA GLY A 626 -19.56 -3.65 31.15
C GLY A 626 -21.05 -3.35 31.04
N ASN A 627 -21.39 -2.39 30.18
CA ASN A 627 -22.69 -1.69 30.23
C ASN A 627 -23.65 -2.03 29.09
N SER A 628 -23.21 -2.80 28.08
CA SER A 628 -24.05 -3.24 26.97
C SER A 628 -24.08 -4.77 26.88
N THR A 629 -24.07 -5.32 25.67
CA THR A 629 -24.42 -6.71 25.37
C THR A 629 -23.39 -7.37 24.46
N ALA A 630 -23.35 -8.69 24.51
CA ALA A 630 -22.63 -9.51 23.54
C ALA A 630 -23.55 -10.59 22.98
N TYR A 631 -23.20 -11.10 21.80
CA TYR A 631 -24.01 -12.04 21.05
C TYR A 631 -23.15 -13.19 20.58
N ALA A 632 -23.55 -14.42 20.92
CA ALA A 632 -22.92 -15.64 20.42
C ALA A 632 -23.89 -16.33 19.46
N CYS A 633 -23.52 -16.41 18.18
CA CYS A 633 -24.35 -17.01 17.14
C CYS A 633 -23.68 -18.23 16.50
N GLU A 634 -24.45 -19.25 16.16
CA GLU A 634 -24.04 -20.42 15.38
C GLU A 634 -24.94 -20.59 14.17
N ALA A 635 -24.32 -20.92 13.02
CA ALA A 635 -25.04 -21.19 11.79
C ALA A 635 -24.44 -22.38 11.05
N SER A 636 -25.29 -23.10 10.32
CA SER A 636 -24.91 -24.12 9.34
C SER A 636 -24.76 -23.52 7.93
N SER A 637 -24.48 -24.36 6.94
CA SER A 637 -24.32 -23.91 5.55
C SER A 637 -25.53 -23.10 5.05
N PRO A 638 -25.30 -21.99 4.31
CA PRO A 638 -26.37 -21.18 3.76
C PRO A 638 -27.14 -21.91 2.66
N GLN A 639 -28.42 -21.56 2.48
CA GLN A 639 -29.22 -22.05 1.36
C GLN A 639 -28.89 -21.28 0.07
N VAL A 640 -28.59 -19.99 0.17
CA VAL A 640 -28.14 -19.15 -0.96
C VAL A 640 -27.04 -18.23 -0.46
N CYS A 641 -25.84 -18.38 -1.00
CA CYS A 641 -24.74 -17.44 -0.80
C CYS A 641 -23.88 -17.45 -2.06
N MET A 642 -24.19 -16.57 -3.02
CA MET A 642 -23.45 -16.49 -4.28
C MET A 642 -23.47 -15.07 -4.84
N ARG A 643 -22.57 -14.78 -5.78
CA ARG A 643 -22.47 -13.45 -6.39
C ARG A 643 -23.77 -13.10 -7.13
N GLY A 644 -24.29 -11.90 -6.87
CA GLY A 644 -25.48 -11.36 -7.54
C GLY A 644 -26.81 -11.74 -6.90
N GLU A 645 -26.82 -12.63 -5.91
CA GLU A 645 -28.02 -13.08 -5.21
C GLU A 645 -28.01 -12.66 -3.73
N PRO A 646 -29.09 -12.10 -3.19
CA PRO A 646 -29.22 -11.82 -1.76
C PRO A 646 -29.12 -13.08 -0.89
N LEU A 647 -28.49 -12.93 0.28
CA LEU A 647 -28.22 -14.04 1.20
C LEU A 647 -29.51 -14.73 1.66
N THR A 648 -29.50 -16.06 1.71
CA THR A 648 -30.49 -16.85 2.45
C THR A 648 -29.77 -17.82 3.38
N LEU A 649 -29.93 -17.60 4.68
CA LEU A 649 -29.33 -18.37 5.76
C LEU A 649 -30.39 -18.57 6.86
N LYS A 650 -30.78 -19.81 7.12
CA LYS A 650 -31.86 -20.15 8.05
C LYS A 650 -31.36 -20.91 9.28
N ASN A 651 -32.21 -20.95 10.31
CA ASN A 651 -31.98 -21.67 11.58
C ASN A 651 -30.72 -21.19 12.29
N ILE A 652 -30.48 -19.88 12.31
CA ILE A 652 -29.36 -19.28 13.00
C ILE A 652 -29.71 -19.26 14.49
N SER A 653 -28.90 -19.92 15.33
CA SER A 653 -29.07 -19.90 16.78
C SER A 653 -28.23 -18.77 17.35
N CYS A 654 -28.81 -17.87 18.14
CA CYS A 654 -28.10 -16.80 18.81
C CYS A 654 -28.44 -16.77 20.30
N GLN A 655 -27.48 -16.36 21.12
CA GLN A 655 -27.71 -16.04 22.52
C GLN A 655 -27.22 -14.61 22.81
N ARG A 656 -28.11 -13.79 23.37
CA ARG A 656 -27.82 -12.45 23.86
C ARG A 656 -27.38 -12.53 25.32
N LEU A 657 -26.20 -12.01 25.61
CA LEU A 657 -25.62 -11.92 26.94
C LEU A 657 -25.75 -10.48 27.46
N GLY A 658 -26.24 -10.33 28.69
CA GLY A 658 -26.22 -9.09 29.45
C GLY A 658 -25.20 -9.14 30.59
N SER A 659 -25.08 -8.04 31.35
CA SER A 659 -24.14 -7.95 32.48
C SER A 659 -24.35 -9.09 33.48
N GLY A 660 -23.28 -9.82 33.79
CA GLY A 660 -23.30 -10.97 34.70
C GLY A 660 -23.63 -12.32 34.05
N ASP A 661 -24.06 -12.34 32.79
CA ASP A 661 -24.22 -13.58 32.06
C ASP A 661 -22.87 -14.26 31.77
N SER A 662 -22.92 -15.57 31.59
CA SER A 662 -21.77 -16.39 31.21
C SER A 662 -22.09 -17.27 30.00
N PHE A 663 -21.07 -17.57 29.20
CA PHE A 663 -21.16 -18.41 28.01
C PHE A 663 -19.96 -19.35 27.91
N ASN A 664 -20.19 -20.65 27.78
CA ASN A 664 -19.12 -21.63 27.67
C ASN A 664 -18.85 -21.94 26.18
N LEU A 665 -17.62 -21.67 25.74
CA LEU A 665 -17.20 -21.80 24.34
C LEU A 665 -16.98 -23.25 23.91
N TYR A 666 -16.67 -24.16 24.85
CA TYR A 666 -16.45 -25.57 24.55
C TYR A 666 -17.76 -26.31 24.22
N ASN A 667 -18.85 -26.01 24.94
CA ASN A 667 -20.16 -26.61 24.67
C ASN A 667 -21.13 -25.66 23.95
N TRP A 668 -20.73 -24.41 23.72
CA TRP A 668 -21.49 -23.36 23.02
C TRP A 668 -22.87 -23.11 23.64
N ASN A 669 -22.89 -22.87 24.95
CA ASN A 669 -24.11 -22.59 25.69
C ASN A 669 -23.84 -21.62 26.86
N GLY A 670 -24.82 -20.80 27.20
CA GLY A 670 -24.69 -19.79 28.24
C GLY A 670 -26.00 -19.53 29.01
N THR A 671 -25.96 -18.55 29.89
CA THR A 671 -27.10 -18.16 30.75
C THR A 671 -28.01 -17.09 30.15
N GLY A 672 -27.57 -16.47 29.05
CA GLY A 672 -28.29 -15.37 28.40
C GLY A 672 -29.56 -15.81 27.66
N TYR A 673 -30.21 -14.85 27.00
CA TYR A 673 -31.46 -15.07 26.27
C TYR A 673 -31.20 -15.70 24.90
N SER A 674 -31.71 -16.92 24.69
CA SER A 674 -31.61 -17.65 23.42
C SER A 674 -32.74 -17.27 22.46
N TYR A 675 -32.39 -17.05 21.20
CA TYR A 675 -33.34 -16.74 20.13
C TYR A 675 -32.82 -17.28 18.79
N SER A 676 -33.67 -17.26 17.77
CA SER A 676 -33.30 -17.70 16.42
C SER A 676 -33.59 -16.61 15.40
N LEU A 677 -32.76 -16.57 14.37
CA LEU A 677 -32.88 -15.66 13.24
C LEU A 677 -32.91 -16.44 11.94
N ASP A 678 -33.64 -15.88 10.97
CA ASP A 678 -33.56 -16.29 9.57
C ASP A 678 -33.18 -15.08 8.73
N ILE A 679 -32.40 -15.31 7.67
CA ILE A 679 -32.19 -14.36 6.60
C ILE A 679 -32.80 -14.98 5.35
N VAL A 680 -33.75 -14.30 4.71
CA VAL A 680 -34.41 -14.76 3.49
C VAL A 680 -34.33 -13.67 2.44
N ARG A 681 -33.64 -13.95 1.33
CA ARG A 681 -33.44 -13.00 0.22
C ARG A 681 -32.92 -11.64 0.70
N GLY A 682 -31.87 -11.67 1.52
CA GLY A 682 -31.20 -10.48 2.07
C GLY A 682 -32.00 -9.69 3.10
N ARG A 683 -33.12 -10.23 3.59
CA ARG A 683 -33.90 -9.62 4.68
C ARG A 683 -33.81 -10.48 5.92
N MET A 684 -33.46 -9.87 7.04
CA MET A 684 -33.49 -10.51 8.34
C MET A 684 -34.94 -10.63 8.82
N LEU A 685 -35.31 -11.82 9.30
CA LEU A 685 -36.61 -12.13 9.88
C LEU A 685 -36.41 -12.39 11.38
N GLY A 686 -37.11 -11.62 12.20
CA GLY A 686 -36.92 -11.56 13.65
C GLY A 686 -36.08 -10.35 14.07
N GLU A 687 -36.06 -10.10 15.38
CA GLU A 687 -35.33 -8.97 15.95
C GLU A 687 -33.85 -9.31 16.09
N PRO A 688 -32.93 -8.64 15.35
CA PRO A 688 -31.51 -9.00 15.28
C PRO A 688 -30.86 -9.11 16.66
N TYR A 689 -31.30 -8.29 17.61
CA TYR A 689 -30.71 -8.14 18.93
C TYR A 689 -31.59 -8.70 20.06
N GLY A 690 -32.53 -9.60 19.74
CA GLY A 690 -33.24 -10.40 20.74
C GLY A 690 -34.15 -9.62 21.70
N LEU A 691 -34.54 -8.39 21.37
CA LEU A 691 -35.53 -7.61 22.11
C LEU A 691 -36.91 -7.81 21.50
N SER A 692 -37.83 -8.50 22.17
CA SER A 692 -39.26 -8.25 21.96
C SER A 692 -39.63 -7.02 22.76
N ASN A 693 -40.32 -6.03 22.17
CA ASN A 693 -40.83 -4.83 22.83
C ASN A 693 -41.20 -5.07 24.30
N GLU A 694 -40.40 -4.52 25.23
CA GLU A 694 -40.84 -4.24 26.60
C GLU A 694 -41.75 -3.01 26.62
#